data_AF-A0A976KRY2-F1
#
_entry.id   AF-A0A976KRY2-F1
#
_cell.length_a   1.000
_cell.length_b   1.000
_cell.length_c   1.000
_cell.angle_alpha   90.00
_cell.angle_beta   90.00
_cell.angle_gamma   90.00
#
_symmetry.space_group_name_H-M   'P 1'
#
loop_
_entity.id
_entity.type
_entity.pdbx_description
1 polymer ?
#
loop_
_entity_poly.entity_id
_entity_poly.type
_entity_poly.pdbx_seq_one_letter_code
_entity_poly.pdbx_strand_id
1 'polypeptide(L)'
;MSNAQVGDRTLTRIRAAIVAVLGLMAGCQDAEYPVNPNRALDRPLDAAITCAKVKCDEDDQCSVVMLALSECEGEEARCDDFDKLGSEATEGSPQLIGYVANSERNELAVFRQCDNRLVDLDVDVPGYNFLPVGELPSALAVSEYGCRVTSVNRGVHSCDLSVVDGRGVAAMALRVGEADSVVESSLVSRLQPLTYRTQAVGAPQWQPLGTRPGEIVSVPSPLSTSATIADTPVPDEPIEDQAEESACLAGAPGSVYVSFPSCDLVAEIDLVSHRILQSVQLQRQSDGTIFAADTGASPVCPIDCPSVLEGGGGPSGSATLPPGELAISAMALVSPADTYGDLDPTVIPDSSLFVAGYGSDLLIEIPIDDDGVWDPVGVRTLEVVGSGGIERIRPTPTMKLSVLPGGEGDDYQFLYLVAGDGSTRVVKRDLDALSEDLGDECDTQIDPAAADSSTEAQFCAPVAEAEGRLPLERRPFARGPGIRPLLGGRITDWLFKKQLPESETADGAISTGGEGNVVGVGVSSTGAIHNTVFTAVTENDSNQLTPTQDPVGLFDVSLRAHMLMPSVKLSSEPTAQDLPAVEDAPPVRRIDSGASHPTRMLSPRLRRVDGAYATRQCVPSDDDVDPPAVCLTGFAPLDNQMFGEIQSEGEPEFGYYNQPVVRAVAPDKRSWYGGVWRLEWEGRVPGTESTSGQLHCENPSWDGGACLPLEAGDAKLVDPTATFCSDGVVRGDKVVIAACTRETGCPQGQRCLTNPRGNSETGICVSERDFEDRAPTLRNVCADFIDDPCGPVHLEYLITHAYQNELWLQALDRPAVSVLPAWDPNATAAEVPADRTETDRKLVCTETQPDGGCTVDQDCAAASSDGTEVICFEGKCRYDCPENPTPDDPKGCMLRRLPGPACFEELVAYSVRARASFVVRGPGRASFLHDRVRVAPDGQCVELAPDDLSVSPLLTSRIKLGPTDQNLGLPPCEEGVPPQFAPNPCVIQSPQMTAAGASRFHYLSVVGRDNPAGESGPVTAVRYSNPGIQLVLDLTSIPDLTWPIPGSSFDEPWPLSSRAFHRSRIPRGYFEQFETDFAPRESTSTVFGPATIQPLTLPVRIIQGPGGHGFRGVYIVDSSGPGTSDVYRGQVVRMLASQRRVDLDPAFDGVH
;
A
#
# COMPACT_ATOMS: atom_id res chain seq x y z
N MET A 1 -54.55 -10.08 17.44
CA MET A 1 -55.14 -8.77 17.07
C MET A 1 -54.34 -8.27 15.87
N SER A 2 -54.82 -7.57 14.85
CA SER A 2 -56.17 -7.22 14.36
C SER A 2 -55.96 -6.12 13.31
N ASN A 3 -56.02 -6.45 12.01
CA ASN A 3 -56.34 -5.53 10.90
C ASN A 3 -55.33 -4.39 10.61
N ALA A 4 -55.28 -3.71 9.46
CA ALA A 4 -55.87 -3.86 8.10
C ALA A 4 -54.90 -3.14 7.11
N GLN A 5 -54.60 -3.64 5.90
CA GLN A 5 -55.42 -3.74 4.67
C GLN A 5 -55.73 -2.39 3.96
N VAL A 6 -54.89 -2.02 2.98
CA VAL A 6 -55.23 -1.24 1.74
C VAL A 6 -54.22 -1.65 0.64
N GLY A 7 -54.53 -1.82 -0.65
CA GLY A 7 -55.85 -2.08 -1.27
C GLY A 7 -56.13 -1.37 -2.61
N ASP A 8 -56.09 -2.15 -3.72
CA ASP A 8 -56.86 -1.91 -4.98
C ASP A 8 -56.33 -0.73 -5.88
N ARG A 9 -56.43 -0.64 -7.23
CA ARG A 9 -57.12 -1.31 -8.38
C ARG A 9 -56.17 -1.35 -9.62
N THR A 10 -56.43 -1.91 -10.82
CA THR A 10 -57.64 -2.31 -11.57
C THR A 10 -57.22 -3.36 -12.64
N LEU A 11 -57.80 -4.57 -12.76
CA LEU A 11 -58.91 -4.96 -13.68
C LEU A 11 -58.82 -4.33 -15.10
N THR A 12 -59.00 -5.02 -16.25
CA THR A 12 -59.90 -6.15 -16.64
C THR A 12 -59.48 -6.70 -18.05
N ARG A 13 -60.14 -7.60 -18.84
CA ARG A 13 -61.46 -8.31 -18.88
C ARG A 13 -61.36 -9.68 -19.65
N ILE A 14 -61.83 -10.76 -19.00
CA ILE A 14 -62.76 -11.82 -19.50
C ILE A 14 -62.68 -12.32 -20.98
N ARG A 15 -62.38 -13.63 -21.20
CA ARG A 15 -63.31 -14.66 -21.74
C ARG A 15 -62.68 -16.06 -21.94
N ALA A 16 -63.45 -17.11 -21.65
CA ALA A 16 -63.16 -18.50 -22.00
C ALA A 16 -64.38 -19.13 -22.69
N ALA A 17 -64.19 -19.94 -23.73
CA ALA A 17 -65.20 -20.88 -24.27
C ALA A 17 -64.66 -21.84 -25.35
N ILE A 18 -64.91 -23.14 -25.14
CA ILE A 18 -65.44 -24.11 -26.13
C ILE A 18 -64.51 -24.77 -27.18
N VAL A 19 -64.27 -26.08 -26.92
CA VAL A 19 -64.24 -27.25 -27.82
C VAL A 19 -62.99 -27.55 -28.68
N ALA A 20 -62.59 -28.82 -28.59
CA ALA A 20 -61.44 -29.43 -29.24
C ALA A 20 -61.74 -29.97 -30.66
N VAL A 21 -60.67 -30.08 -31.46
CA VAL A 21 -60.56 -30.95 -32.64
C VAL A 21 -59.22 -31.70 -32.52
N LEU A 22 -59.15 -32.95 -33.00
CA LEU A 22 -57.94 -33.77 -32.91
C LEU A 22 -56.88 -33.36 -33.95
N GLY A 23 -55.61 -33.44 -33.58
CA GLY A 23 -54.49 -33.42 -34.54
C GLY A 23 -53.14 -33.27 -33.87
N LEU A 24 -52.16 -34.07 -34.29
CA LEU A 24 -50.72 -33.97 -34.01
C LEU A 24 -50.32 -33.99 -32.52
N MET A 25 -49.87 -35.17 -32.07
CA MET A 25 -48.94 -35.29 -30.93
C MET A 25 -47.60 -34.71 -31.37
N ALA A 26 -47.38 -33.41 -31.17
CA ALA A 26 -46.04 -32.86 -31.17
C ALA A 26 -45.32 -33.33 -29.91
N GLY A 27 -44.24 -34.08 -30.07
CA GLY A 27 -43.32 -34.35 -28.97
C GLY A 27 -42.51 -33.09 -28.73
N CYS A 28 -42.89 -32.26 -27.76
CA CYS A 28 -41.94 -31.35 -27.16
C CYS A 28 -40.90 -32.19 -26.42
N GLN A 29 -39.77 -32.44 -27.07
CA GLN A 29 -38.52 -32.53 -26.32
C GLN A 29 -38.30 -31.12 -25.77
N ASP A 30 -38.65 -30.92 -24.50
CA ASP A 30 -38.04 -29.83 -23.74
C ASP A 30 -36.54 -30.15 -23.72
N ALA A 31 -35.78 -29.40 -24.52
CA ALA A 31 -34.33 -29.46 -24.48
C ALA A 31 -33.89 -28.82 -23.17
N GLU A 32 -33.83 -29.64 -22.12
CA GLU A 32 -33.07 -29.32 -20.92
C GLU A 32 -31.61 -29.11 -21.37
N TYR A 33 -31.25 -27.85 -21.62
CA TYR A 33 -29.85 -27.46 -21.73
C TYR A 33 -29.15 -27.97 -20.46
N PRO A 34 -28.09 -28.80 -20.57
CA PRO A 34 -27.35 -29.22 -19.40
C PRO A 34 -26.85 -27.96 -18.70
N VAL A 35 -27.17 -27.85 -17.40
CA VAL A 35 -26.70 -26.72 -16.60
C VAL A 35 -25.23 -26.97 -16.31
N ASN A 36 -24.36 -26.49 -17.19
CA ASN A 36 -22.92 -26.50 -16.96
C ASN A 36 -22.64 -25.92 -15.56
N PRO A 37 -21.85 -26.60 -14.72
CA PRO A 37 -21.51 -26.06 -13.41
C PRO A 37 -20.62 -24.83 -13.59
N ASN A 38 -21.01 -23.68 -13.00
CA ASN A 38 -20.20 -22.45 -12.90
C ASN A 38 -18.97 -22.63 -11.98
N ARG A 39 -18.24 -23.74 -12.13
CA ARG A 39 -17.19 -24.28 -11.25
C ARG A 39 -16.30 -25.25 -12.02
N ALA A 40 -15.64 -24.79 -13.07
CA ALA A 40 -14.67 -25.61 -13.79
C ALA A 40 -13.25 -25.53 -13.21
N LEU A 41 -12.88 -24.36 -12.71
CA LEU A 41 -11.55 -24.01 -12.19
C LEU A 41 -11.63 -23.71 -10.69
N ASP A 42 -11.16 -24.63 -9.84
CA ASP A 42 -11.21 -24.46 -8.39
C ASP A 42 -9.94 -23.83 -7.83
N ARG A 43 -8.78 -24.09 -8.46
CA ARG A 43 -7.49 -23.49 -8.07
C ARG A 43 -6.49 -23.42 -9.24
N PRO A 44 -6.64 -22.47 -10.18
CA PRO A 44 -5.69 -22.26 -11.26
C PRO A 44 -4.40 -21.60 -10.75
N LEU A 45 -3.23 -22.16 -11.06
CA LEU A 45 -1.92 -21.66 -10.59
C LEU A 45 -1.04 -21.05 -11.68
N ASP A 46 -1.13 -21.61 -12.89
CA ASP A 46 -0.38 -21.19 -14.07
C ASP A 46 -1.23 -21.41 -15.33
N ALA A 47 -0.88 -20.77 -16.43
CA ALA A 47 -1.46 -21.04 -17.73
C ALA A 47 -0.43 -20.86 -18.85
N ALA A 48 -0.69 -21.43 -20.02
CA ALA A 48 0.14 -21.28 -21.21
C ALA A 48 -0.73 -21.31 -22.48
N ILE A 49 -0.18 -20.91 -23.63
CA ILE A 49 -0.96 -20.68 -24.87
C ILE A 49 -0.17 -21.19 -26.08
N THR A 50 -0.88 -21.82 -27.04
CA THR A 50 -0.36 -22.28 -28.33
C THR A 50 -1.16 -21.67 -29.49
N CYS A 51 -0.53 -21.45 -30.65
CA CYS A 51 -1.23 -21.09 -31.89
C CYS A 51 -1.43 -22.34 -32.77
N ALA A 52 -2.59 -22.47 -33.42
CA ALA A 52 -2.89 -23.57 -34.34
C ALA A 52 -3.84 -23.13 -35.47
N LYS A 53 -3.72 -23.72 -36.67
CA LYS A 53 -4.64 -23.54 -37.80
C LYS A 53 -5.19 -24.87 -38.32
N VAL A 54 -6.35 -24.82 -38.97
CA VAL A 54 -6.95 -25.98 -39.66
C VAL A 54 -6.51 -25.94 -41.12
N LYS A 55 -5.82 -26.98 -41.59
CA LYS A 55 -5.34 -27.13 -42.97
C LYS A 55 -6.00 -28.34 -43.60
N CYS A 56 -6.64 -28.16 -44.76
CA CYS A 56 -7.32 -29.22 -45.51
C CYS A 56 -6.62 -29.44 -46.85
N ASP A 57 -6.66 -30.66 -47.37
CA ASP A 57 -6.06 -31.02 -48.66
C ASP A 57 -7.07 -31.03 -49.83
N GLU A 58 -6.63 -31.46 -51.02
CA GLU A 58 -7.47 -31.51 -52.24
C GLU A 58 -8.59 -32.56 -52.18
N ASP A 59 -8.58 -33.47 -51.20
CA ASP A 59 -9.60 -34.51 -50.97
C ASP A 59 -10.55 -34.15 -49.78
N ASP A 60 -10.57 -32.87 -49.37
CA ASP A 60 -11.28 -32.32 -48.20
C ASP A 60 -10.86 -32.94 -46.84
N GLN A 61 -9.68 -33.58 -46.75
CA GLN A 61 -9.19 -34.15 -45.49
C GLN A 61 -8.49 -33.07 -44.64
N CYS A 62 -9.21 -32.56 -43.64
CA CYS A 62 -8.69 -31.55 -42.72
C CYS A 62 -7.85 -32.14 -41.57
N SER A 63 -6.78 -31.43 -41.22
CA SER A 63 -5.90 -31.70 -40.09
C SER A 63 -5.54 -30.39 -39.37
N VAL A 64 -4.99 -30.49 -38.16
CA VAL A 64 -4.46 -29.31 -37.44
C VAL A 64 -2.95 -29.21 -37.65
N VAL A 65 -2.48 -27.98 -37.88
CA VAL A 65 -1.07 -27.59 -37.89
C VAL A 65 -0.83 -26.62 -36.75
N MET A 66 0.18 -26.89 -35.91
CA MET A 66 0.60 -25.96 -34.84
C MET A 66 1.58 -24.94 -35.40
N LEU A 67 1.59 -23.73 -34.83
CA LEU A 67 2.36 -22.60 -35.34
C LEU A 67 3.13 -21.91 -34.20
N ALA A 68 4.14 -21.12 -34.58
CA ALA A 68 4.71 -20.12 -33.69
C ALA A 68 3.61 -19.17 -33.16
N LEU A 69 3.74 -18.70 -31.91
CA LEU A 69 2.71 -17.86 -31.28
C LEU A 69 2.45 -16.55 -32.04
N SER A 70 3.43 -16.06 -32.80
CA SER A 70 3.35 -14.89 -33.68
C SER A 70 2.39 -15.03 -34.86
N GLU A 71 2.06 -16.24 -35.30
CA GLU A 71 1.14 -16.42 -36.44
C GLU A 71 -0.33 -16.14 -36.08
N CYS A 72 -0.66 -16.13 -34.79
CA CYS A 72 -2.00 -15.79 -34.29
C CYS A 72 -2.22 -14.26 -34.12
N GLU A 73 -1.48 -13.43 -34.87
CA GLU A 73 -1.45 -11.97 -34.72
C GLU A 73 -2.21 -11.18 -35.79
N GLY A 74 -2.45 -11.76 -36.97
CA GLY A 74 -2.98 -11.06 -38.14
C GLY A 74 -4.49 -10.75 -38.09
N GLU A 75 -4.97 -9.90 -39.01
CA GLU A 75 -6.42 -9.67 -39.21
C GLU A 75 -7.19 -10.93 -39.67
N GLU A 76 -6.47 -11.99 -40.03
CA GLU A 76 -7.01 -13.29 -40.41
C GLU A 76 -7.42 -14.11 -39.19
N ALA A 77 -6.87 -13.85 -37.99
CA ALA A 77 -7.22 -14.50 -36.71
C ALA A 77 -8.60 -14.05 -36.16
N ARG A 78 -9.61 -14.02 -37.02
CA ARG A 78 -11.01 -13.68 -36.72
C ARG A 78 -11.81 -14.91 -36.33
N CYS A 79 -12.74 -14.67 -35.41
CA CYS A 79 -13.74 -15.64 -35.00
C CYS A 79 -14.99 -15.64 -35.90
N ASP A 80 -15.07 -14.71 -36.86
CA ASP A 80 -16.21 -14.41 -37.75
C ASP A 80 -16.65 -15.58 -38.67
N ASP A 81 -15.85 -16.64 -38.79
CA ASP A 81 -16.12 -17.82 -39.63
C ASP A 81 -16.47 -19.10 -38.86
N PHE A 82 -16.21 -19.20 -37.55
CA PHE A 82 -16.34 -20.48 -36.84
C PHE A 82 -17.80 -20.95 -36.67
N ASP A 83 -18.76 -20.02 -36.55
CA ASP A 83 -20.21 -20.31 -36.57
C ASP A 83 -20.70 -20.94 -37.90
N LYS A 84 -19.84 -21.02 -38.93
CA LYS A 84 -20.13 -21.66 -40.22
C LYS A 84 -19.56 -23.08 -40.35
N LEU A 85 -18.72 -23.54 -39.42
CA LEU A 85 -18.22 -24.94 -39.38
C LEU A 85 -19.31 -25.92 -38.86
N GLY A 86 -20.46 -25.90 -39.53
CA GLY A 86 -21.51 -26.90 -39.37
C GLY A 86 -21.19 -28.13 -40.18
N SER A 87 -20.49 -29.10 -39.59
CA SER A 87 -20.15 -30.44 -40.16
C SER A 87 -19.27 -30.50 -41.41
N GLU A 88 -18.98 -29.38 -42.07
CA GLU A 88 -17.97 -29.26 -43.12
C GLU A 88 -16.83 -28.38 -42.58
N ALA A 89 -15.65 -28.96 -42.41
CA ALA A 89 -14.46 -28.22 -42.00
C ALA A 89 -13.80 -27.60 -43.23
N THR A 90 -13.58 -26.29 -43.21
CA THR A 90 -12.81 -25.58 -44.24
C THR A 90 -11.43 -25.23 -43.68
N GLU A 91 -10.48 -24.92 -44.58
CA GLU A 91 -9.22 -24.28 -44.17
C GLU A 91 -9.53 -23.03 -43.32
N GLY A 92 -8.90 -22.94 -42.16
CA GLY A 92 -9.36 -22.11 -41.05
C GLY A 92 -8.29 -21.16 -40.53
N SER A 93 -8.74 -20.00 -40.05
CA SER A 93 -7.89 -18.97 -39.44
C SER A 93 -7.04 -19.53 -38.28
N PRO A 94 -5.82 -18.99 -38.05
CA PRO A 94 -5.06 -19.27 -36.84
C PRO A 94 -5.86 -18.91 -35.58
N GLN A 95 -5.89 -19.80 -34.60
CA GLN A 95 -6.57 -19.62 -33.33
C GLN A 95 -5.67 -19.94 -32.15
N LEU A 96 -5.85 -19.19 -31.05
CA LEU A 96 -5.23 -19.52 -29.78
C LEU A 96 -6.00 -20.59 -29.02
N ILE A 97 -5.24 -21.53 -28.48
CA ILE A 97 -5.67 -22.52 -27.51
C ILE A 97 -4.85 -22.30 -26.25
N GLY A 98 -5.53 -22.09 -25.12
CA GLY A 98 -4.92 -21.89 -23.81
C GLY A 98 -5.14 -23.08 -22.89
N TYR A 99 -4.16 -23.32 -22.02
CA TYR A 99 -4.10 -24.44 -21.08
C TYR A 99 -3.94 -23.87 -19.67
N VAL A 100 -4.67 -24.37 -18.67
CA VAL A 100 -4.72 -23.81 -17.31
C VAL A 100 -4.50 -24.91 -16.27
N ALA A 101 -3.52 -24.73 -15.39
CA ALA A 101 -3.14 -25.69 -14.36
C ALA A 101 -4.14 -25.69 -13.18
N ASN A 102 -5.18 -26.52 -13.28
CA ASN A 102 -6.25 -26.64 -12.27
C ASN A 102 -5.81 -27.56 -11.12
N SER A 103 -4.97 -27.01 -10.25
CA SER A 103 -4.19 -27.78 -9.27
C SER A 103 -5.01 -28.61 -8.29
N GLU A 104 -6.20 -28.15 -7.88
CA GLU A 104 -7.06 -28.88 -6.92
C GLU A 104 -7.67 -30.16 -7.51
N ARG A 105 -7.85 -30.20 -8.84
CA ARG A 105 -8.45 -31.34 -9.55
C ARG A 105 -7.44 -32.28 -10.20
N ASN A 106 -6.19 -31.85 -10.37
CA ASN A 106 -5.12 -32.60 -11.09
C ASN A 106 -5.38 -32.68 -12.61
N GLU A 107 -5.91 -31.58 -13.16
CA GLU A 107 -6.37 -31.47 -14.55
C GLU A 107 -5.73 -30.24 -15.23
N LEU A 108 -5.53 -30.30 -16.55
CA LEU A 108 -5.32 -29.10 -17.37
C LEU A 108 -6.60 -28.75 -18.13
N ALA A 109 -7.18 -27.62 -17.75
CA ALA A 109 -8.36 -27.08 -18.42
C ALA A 109 -7.98 -26.34 -19.69
N VAL A 110 -8.79 -26.46 -20.74
CA VAL A 110 -8.51 -25.89 -22.07
C VAL A 110 -9.50 -24.76 -22.37
N PHE A 111 -9.04 -23.65 -22.95
CA PHE A 111 -9.88 -22.57 -23.46
C PHE A 111 -9.49 -22.18 -24.90
N ARG A 112 -10.43 -21.58 -25.64
CA ARG A 112 -10.19 -20.99 -26.97
C ARG A 112 -10.52 -19.51 -26.96
N GLN A 113 -9.69 -18.70 -27.61
CA GLN A 113 -9.91 -17.24 -27.71
C GLN A 113 -11.26 -16.91 -28.37
N CYS A 114 -11.69 -17.68 -29.37
CA CYS A 114 -12.93 -17.39 -30.10
C CYS A 114 -14.21 -17.87 -29.39
N ASP A 115 -14.09 -18.87 -28.52
CA ASP A 115 -15.22 -19.39 -27.74
C ASP A 115 -15.48 -18.56 -26.47
N ASN A 116 -14.46 -17.87 -25.93
CA ASN A 116 -14.51 -17.10 -24.68
C ASN A 116 -14.94 -17.92 -23.43
N ARG A 117 -14.87 -19.26 -23.53
CA ARG A 117 -15.27 -20.25 -22.51
C ARG A 117 -14.29 -21.42 -22.49
N LEU A 118 -14.44 -22.29 -21.51
CA LEU A 118 -13.69 -23.54 -21.44
C LEU A 118 -14.22 -24.48 -22.52
N VAL A 119 -13.28 -25.19 -23.14
CA VAL A 119 -13.56 -26.21 -24.16
C VAL A 119 -13.92 -27.50 -23.44
N ASP A 120 -15.07 -28.05 -23.79
CA ASP A 120 -15.41 -29.43 -23.48
C ASP A 120 -14.76 -30.36 -24.52
N LEU A 121 -13.90 -31.28 -24.07
CA LEU A 121 -13.12 -32.16 -24.94
C LEU A 121 -13.87 -33.45 -25.34
N ASP A 122 -14.90 -33.86 -24.59
CA ASP A 122 -15.80 -34.98 -24.92
C ASP A 122 -17.25 -34.57 -24.64
N VAL A 123 -17.95 -34.14 -25.70
CA VAL A 123 -19.33 -33.64 -25.62
C VAL A 123 -20.39 -34.71 -25.35
N ASP A 124 -20.04 -36.00 -25.42
CA ASP A 124 -20.93 -37.11 -25.09
C ASP A 124 -20.86 -37.47 -23.58
N VAL A 125 -19.85 -36.97 -22.85
CA VAL A 125 -19.67 -37.17 -21.40
C VAL A 125 -19.99 -35.89 -20.61
N PRO A 126 -20.91 -35.90 -19.62
CA PRO A 126 -21.30 -34.68 -18.89
C PRO A 126 -20.15 -34.02 -18.09
N GLY A 127 -19.56 -32.95 -18.63
CA GLY A 127 -18.51 -32.18 -17.96
C GLY A 127 -17.91 -31.06 -18.83
N TYR A 128 -16.60 -30.88 -18.68
CA TYR A 128 -15.72 -30.26 -19.70
C TYR A 128 -14.54 -31.20 -20.06
N ASN A 129 -14.50 -32.39 -19.45
CA ASN A 129 -13.60 -33.51 -19.75
C ASN A 129 -12.12 -33.13 -19.92
N PHE A 130 -11.60 -32.33 -18.98
CA PHE A 130 -10.24 -31.79 -19.00
C PHE A 130 -9.14 -32.86 -18.90
N LEU A 131 -7.96 -32.50 -19.38
CA LEU A 131 -6.81 -33.38 -19.55
C LEU A 131 -6.27 -33.85 -18.18
N PRO A 132 -6.31 -35.16 -17.85
CA PRO A 132 -5.87 -35.66 -16.55
C PRO A 132 -4.34 -35.73 -16.46
N VAL A 133 -3.73 -34.95 -15.58
CA VAL A 133 -2.26 -34.86 -15.38
C VAL A 133 -1.81 -35.49 -14.05
N GLY A 134 -0.60 -35.18 -13.58
CA GLY A 134 -0.11 -35.64 -12.27
C GLY A 134 -0.67 -34.83 -11.10
N GLU A 135 -0.24 -35.15 -9.88
CA GLU A 135 -0.79 -34.55 -8.66
C GLU A 135 -0.31 -33.10 -8.47
N LEU A 136 -1.23 -32.15 -8.25
CA LEU A 136 -0.98 -30.70 -8.14
C LEU A 136 -0.14 -30.11 -9.32
N PRO A 137 -0.69 -30.02 -10.55
CA PRO A 137 -0.04 -29.26 -11.64
C PRO A 137 0.11 -27.79 -11.21
N SER A 138 1.33 -27.24 -11.30
CA SER A 138 1.63 -25.92 -10.73
C SER A 138 2.42 -24.97 -11.61
N ALA A 139 3.09 -25.47 -12.65
CA ALA A 139 3.86 -24.69 -13.61
C ALA A 139 3.72 -25.30 -15.00
N LEU A 140 3.74 -24.47 -16.05
CA LEU A 140 3.57 -24.86 -17.45
C LEU A 140 4.66 -24.28 -18.34
N ALA A 141 5.20 -25.12 -19.22
CA ALA A 141 6.06 -24.75 -20.33
C ALA A 141 5.47 -25.25 -21.66
N VAL A 142 5.73 -24.51 -22.74
CA VAL A 142 5.25 -24.79 -24.09
C VAL A 142 6.44 -24.77 -25.04
N SER A 143 6.53 -25.77 -25.91
CA SER A 143 7.54 -25.82 -26.97
C SER A 143 7.35 -24.67 -27.97
N GLU A 144 8.44 -24.19 -28.58
CA GLU A 144 8.52 -23.16 -29.63
C GLU A 144 7.30 -23.08 -30.58
N TYR A 145 6.97 -24.19 -31.27
CA TYR A 145 5.83 -24.28 -32.21
C TYR A 145 4.53 -24.83 -31.59
N GLY A 146 4.38 -24.79 -30.26
CA GLY A 146 3.18 -25.28 -29.55
C GLY A 146 2.93 -26.79 -29.56
N CYS A 147 3.75 -27.60 -30.25
CA CYS A 147 3.58 -29.06 -30.37
C CYS A 147 3.44 -29.80 -29.03
N ARG A 148 4.09 -29.33 -27.95
CA ARG A 148 4.10 -29.96 -26.63
C ARG A 148 3.83 -28.95 -25.53
N VAL A 149 2.93 -29.29 -24.61
CA VAL A 149 2.72 -28.57 -23.35
C VAL A 149 3.18 -29.46 -22.21
N THR A 150 4.15 -29.01 -21.41
CA THR A 150 4.68 -29.78 -20.28
C THR A 150 4.29 -29.12 -18.96
N SER A 151 3.74 -29.91 -18.04
CA SER A 151 3.36 -29.47 -16.69
C SER A 151 4.19 -30.13 -15.60
N VAL A 152 4.53 -29.35 -14.58
CA VAL A 152 5.16 -29.83 -13.34
C VAL A 152 4.09 -30.20 -12.31
N ASN A 153 4.14 -31.42 -11.81
CA ASN A 153 3.25 -31.94 -10.79
C ASN A 153 3.95 -31.90 -9.42
N ARG A 154 3.52 -31.01 -8.51
CA ARG A 154 4.14 -30.80 -7.18
C ARG A 154 3.46 -31.55 -6.03
N GLY A 155 2.67 -32.57 -6.35
CA GLY A 155 1.96 -33.39 -5.38
C GLY A 155 2.85 -34.02 -4.31
N VAL A 156 2.24 -34.40 -3.19
CA VAL A 156 2.97 -35.03 -2.07
C VAL A 156 3.54 -36.38 -2.48
N HIS A 157 2.94 -37.03 -3.49
CA HIS A 157 3.40 -38.31 -4.03
C HIS A 157 3.79 -38.27 -5.53
N SER A 158 3.71 -37.10 -6.18
CA SER A 158 4.19 -36.88 -7.56
C SER A 158 5.64 -36.41 -7.58
N CYS A 159 6.47 -37.09 -8.38
CA CYS A 159 7.80 -36.65 -8.79
C CYS A 159 7.94 -36.81 -10.32
N ASP A 160 6.82 -36.66 -11.03
CA ASP A 160 6.63 -36.82 -12.47
C ASP A 160 6.26 -35.48 -13.14
N LEU A 161 6.56 -35.36 -14.42
CA LEU A 161 6.03 -34.32 -15.32
C LEU A 161 4.92 -34.92 -16.17
N SER A 162 4.04 -34.07 -16.71
CA SER A 162 3.03 -34.48 -17.69
C SER A 162 3.26 -33.75 -19.01
N VAL A 163 3.48 -34.50 -20.09
CA VAL A 163 3.69 -33.97 -21.44
C VAL A 163 2.43 -34.24 -22.26
N VAL A 164 1.83 -33.17 -22.74
CA VAL A 164 0.59 -33.15 -23.53
C VAL A 164 0.91 -32.94 -25.00
N ASP A 165 0.27 -33.72 -25.87
CA ASP A 165 0.23 -33.48 -27.32
C ASP A 165 -0.63 -32.26 -27.65
N GLY A 166 0.03 -31.13 -27.97
CA GLY A 166 -0.65 -29.89 -28.33
C GLY A 166 -1.42 -29.99 -29.65
N ARG A 167 -0.96 -30.82 -30.61
CA ARG A 167 -1.65 -31.04 -31.90
C ARG A 167 -2.92 -31.84 -31.70
N GLY A 168 -2.88 -32.89 -30.86
CA GLY A 168 -4.04 -33.69 -30.49
C GLY A 168 -5.10 -32.88 -29.74
N VAL A 169 -4.70 -32.08 -28.75
CA VAL A 169 -5.63 -31.21 -28.01
C VAL A 169 -6.21 -30.12 -28.91
N ALA A 170 -5.42 -29.58 -29.84
CA ALA A 170 -5.92 -28.64 -30.83
C ALA A 170 -6.93 -29.27 -31.80
N ALA A 171 -6.75 -30.52 -32.21
CA ALA A 171 -7.72 -31.26 -33.02
C ALA A 171 -9.06 -31.47 -32.29
N MET A 172 -9.04 -31.79 -30.99
CA MET A 172 -10.24 -31.81 -30.15
C MET A 172 -10.90 -30.42 -30.05
N ALA A 173 -10.12 -29.41 -29.67
CA ALA A 173 -10.63 -28.08 -29.38
C ALA A 173 -11.20 -27.36 -30.62
N LEU A 174 -10.65 -27.65 -31.80
CA LEU A 174 -11.12 -27.14 -33.10
C LEU A 174 -12.14 -28.09 -33.78
N ARG A 175 -12.36 -29.30 -33.24
CA ARG A 175 -13.23 -30.37 -33.77
C ARG A 175 -12.88 -30.79 -35.20
N VAL A 176 -11.64 -31.24 -35.39
CA VAL A 176 -11.06 -31.61 -36.70
C VAL A 176 -10.69 -33.08 -36.74
N GLY A 177 -11.12 -33.78 -37.80
CA GLY A 177 -10.83 -35.21 -38.02
C GLY A 177 -11.64 -36.13 -37.10
N GLU A 178 -11.09 -37.29 -36.75
CA GLU A 178 -11.72 -38.27 -35.83
C GLU A 178 -11.62 -37.85 -34.34
N ALA A 179 -11.67 -36.54 -34.06
CA ALA A 179 -11.50 -35.95 -32.73
C ALA A 179 -12.40 -36.59 -31.66
N ASP A 180 -13.69 -36.75 -31.97
CA ASP A 180 -14.74 -37.36 -31.13
C ASP A 180 -14.51 -38.86 -30.82
N SER A 181 -13.41 -39.46 -31.29
CA SER A 181 -13.03 -40.86 -31.03
C SER A 181 -11.75 -41.02 -30.20
N VAL A 182 -11.02 -39.93 -29.96
CA VAL A 182 -9.77 -39.93 -29.21
C VAL A 182 -10.08 -39.68 -27.74
N VAL A 183 -9.56 -40.53 -26.85
CA VAL A 183 -9.68 -40.29 -25.40
C VAL A 183 -8.62 -39.28 -24.97
N GLU A 184 -9.00 -38.24 -24.25
CA GLU A 184 -8.16 -37.14 -23.77
C GLU A 184 -6.99 -37.63 -22.92
N SER A 185 -7.23 -38.64 -22.09
CA SER A 185 -6.16 -39.34 -21.33
C SER A 185 -5.10 -40.04 -22.19
N SER A 186 -5.33 -40.22 -23.50
CA SER A 186 -4.30 -40.74 -24.43
C SER A 186 -3.38 -39.65 -24.99
N LEU A 187 -3.77 -38.37 -24.88
CA LEU A 187 -2.96 -37.20 -25.28
C LEU A 187 -1.98 -36.77 -24.18
N VAL A 188 -2.09 -37.34 -22.97
CA VAL A 188 -1.23 -37.03 -21.83
C VAL A 188 -0.30 -38.20 -21.53
N SER A 189 1.01 -37.95 -21.63
CA SER A 189 2.05 -38.88 -21.21
C SER A 189 2.68 -38.45 -19.88
N ARG A 190 3.03 -39.43 -19.03
CA ARG A 190 3.72 -39.16 -17.75
C ARG A 190 5.20 -39.45 -17.89
N LEU A 191 6.01 -38.42 -17.67
CA LEU A 191 7.46 -38.47 -17.71
C LEU A 191 8.00 -38.56 -16.28
N GLN A 192 8.78 -39.58 -15.98
CA GLN A 192 9.49 -39.71 -14.70
C GLN A 192 10.98 -39.44 -14.95
N PRO A 193 11.55 -38.32 -14.49
CA PRO A 193 12.95 -37.98 -14.72
C PRO A 193 13.91 -39.09 -14.29
N LEU A 194 14.81 -39.49 -15.19
CA LEU A 194 15.77 -40.58 -15.01
C LEU A 194 17.20 -40.04 -14.85
N THR A 195 17.87 -40.43 -13.77
CA THR A 195 19.29 -40.21 -13.52
C THR A 195 20.10 -41.47 -13.82
N TYR A 196 21.33 -41.29 -14.30
CA TYR A 196 22.28 -42.35 -14.55
C TYR A 196 23.03 -42.72 -13.25
N ARG A 197 22.95 -43.98 -12.82
CA ARG A 197 23.60 -44.46 -11.60
C ARG A 197 24.69 -45.48 -11.90
N THR A 198 25.94 -45.12 -11.62
CA THR A 198 27.10 -46.02 -11.60
C THR A 198 27.13 -46.82 -10.30
N GLN A 199 26.76 -48.10 -10.36
CA GLN A 199 26.73 -48.97 -9.18
C GLN A 199 28.10 -49.58 -8.89
N ALA A 200 28.51 -49.61 -7.61
CA ALA A 200 29.77 -50.21 -7.17
C ALA A 200 29.86 -51.73 -7.45
N VAL A 201 28.73 -52.41 -7.62
CA VAL A 201 28.63 -53.80 -8.10
C VAL A 201 27.40 -53.92 -9.01
N GLY A 202 27.59 -53.70 -10.31
CA GLY A 202 26.53 -53.81 -11.32
C GLY A 202 26.97 -53.31 -12.68
N ALA A 203 26.08 -53.42 -13.68
CA ALA A 203 26.15 -52.55 -14.85
C ALA A 203 25.54 -51.19 -14.48
N PRO A 204 26.04 -50.06 -15.01
CA PRO A 204 25.40 -48.77 -14.81
C PRO A 204 24.03 -48.75 -15.48
N GLN A 205 23.06 -48.09 -14.85
CA GLN A 205 21.67 -48.08 -15.30
C GLN A 205 20.98 -46.74 -15.03
N TRP A 206 20.00 -46.43 -15.87
CA TRP A 206 19.07 -45.33 -15.64
C TRP A 206 18.07 -45.73 -14.56
N GLN A 207 17.85 -44.86 -13.58
CA GLN A 207 16.90 -45.04 -12.48
C GLN A 207 16.11 -43.75 -12.28
N PRO A 208 14.85 -43.79 -11.79
CA PRO A 208 14.14 -42.56 -11.43
C PRO A 208 14.92 -41.72 -10.43
N LEU A 209 14.88 -40.40 -10.59
CA LEU A 209 15.51 -39.47 -9.65
C LEU A 209 14.83 -39.52 -8.27
N GLY A 210 13.48 -39.59 -8.24
CA GLY A 210 12.69 -39.71 -7.01
C GLY A 210 12.53 -38.41 -6.20
N THR A 211 12.95 -37.28 -6.78
CA THR A 211 12.97 -35.93 -6.20
C THR A 211 11.88 -35.07 -6.84
N ARG A 212 11.25 -34.15 -6.09
CA ARG A 212 10.15 -33.33 -6.64
C ARG A 212 10.65 -32.24 -7.60
N PRO A 213 10.08 -32.16 -8.81
CA PRO A 213 10.33 -31.05 -9.73
C PRO A 213 9.72 -29.74 -9.21
N GLY A 214 10.39 -28.62 -9.54
CA GLY A 214 10.08 -27.25 -9.14
C GLY A 214 9.51 -26.43 -10.30
N GLU A 215 10.28 -25.46 -10.78
CA GLU A 215 9.93 -24.66 -11.97
C GLU A 215 10.30 -25.39 -13.26
N ILE A 216 9.74 -24.93 -14.40
CA ILE A 216 10.01 -25.46 -15.73
C ILE A 216 10.13 -24.35 -16.78
N VAL A 217 11.05 -24.53 -17.73
CA VAL A 217 11.19 -23.70 -18.94
C VAL A 217 11.38 -24.64 -20.13
N SER A 218 10.78 -24.35 -21.29
CA SER A 218 11.04 -25.11 -22.51
C SER A 218 12.38 -24.71 -23.08
N VAL A 219 13.15 -25.68 -23.57
CA VAL A 219 14.39 -25.39 -24.29
C VAL A 219 14.04 -25.08 -25.76
N PRO A 220 14.52 -23.97 -26.34
CA PRO A 220 14.43 -23.70 -27.78
C PRO A 220 15.17 -24.76 -28.59
N SER A 221 14.73 -25.01 -29.84
CA SER A 221 15.32 -26.06 -30.68
C SER A 221 16.85 -25.98 -30.84
N PRO A 222 17.49 -24.80 -30.97
CA PRO A 222 18.95 -24.68 -31.07
C PRO A 222 19.71 -25.05 -29.79
N LEU A 223 19.15 -24.77 -28.60
CA LEU A 223 19.82 -24.96 -27.30
C LEU A 223 19.58 -26.34 -26.68
N SER A 224 18.86 -27.23 -27.38
CA SER A 224 18.43 -28.53 -26.86
C SER A 224 19.47 -29.60 -27.17
N THR A 225 20.12 -30.16 -26.13
CA THR A 225 21.10 -31.26 -26.28
C THR A 225 20.44 -32.62 -26.58
N SER A 226 19.11 -32.65 -26.72
CA SER A 226 18.31 -33.83 -27.07
C SER A 226 18.60 -34.32 -28.50
N ALA A 227 19.54 -35.25 -28.65
CA ALA A 227 19.86 -35.88 -29.94
C ALA A 227 18.64 -36.54 -30.62
N THR A 228 18.55 -36.41 -31.95
CA THR A 228 17.56 -37.12 -32.78
C THR A 228 17.75 -38.64 -32.70
N ILE A 229 16.64 -39.38 -32.76
CA ILE A 229 16.68 -40.84 -32.94
C ILE A 229 17.11 -41.12 -34.39
N ALA A 230 18.40 -41.37 -34.57
CA ALA A 230 19.03 -41.52 -35.87
C ALA A 230 18.64 -42.83 -36.60
N ASP A 231 17.56 -42.79 -37.39
CA ASP A 231 17.33 -43.72 -38.51
C ASP A 231 16.39 -43.16 -39.61
N THR A 232 15.74 -42.00 -39.43
CA THR A 232 15.00 -41.29 -40.49
C THR A 232 15.87 -40.21 -41.15
N PRO A 233 16.11 -40.24 -42.47
CA PRO A 233 16.86 -39.19 -43.15
C PRO A 233 16.02 -37.91 -43.27
N VAL A 234 16.54 -36.81 -42.73
CA VAL A 234 16.04 -35.46 -43.04
C VAL A 234 16.36 -35.16 -44.52
N PRO A 235 15.44 -34.59 -45.32
CA PRO A 235 15.72 -34.18 -46.70
C PRO A 235 16.82 -33.10 -46.77
N ASP A 236 17.72 -33.20 -47.76
CA ASP A 236 18.87 -32.29 -47.91
C ASP A 236 18.51 -30.82 -48.28
N GLU A 237 17.22 -30.50 -48.50
CA GLU A 237 16.72 -29.13 -48.66
C GLU A 237 15.46 -28.93 -47.80
N PRO A 238 15.43 -27.94 -46.88
CA PRO A 238 14.24 -27.60 -46.11
C PRO A 238 13.24 -26.83 -46.99
N ILE A 239 12.07 -27.42 -47.22
CA ILE A 239 10.88 -26.68 -47.64
C ILE A 239 10.28 -26.10 -46.35
N GLU A 240 10.06 -24.78 -46.29
CA GLU A 240 9.60 -24.09 -45.08
C GLU A 240 8.30 -24.73 -44.52
N ASP A 241 7.31 -25.02 -45.38
CA ASP A 241 6.07 -25.73 -45.06
C ASP A 241 6.24 -27.13 -44.42
N GLN A 242 7.41 -27.77 -44.55
CA GLN A 242 7.66 -29.12 -44.02
C GLN A 242 8.47 -29.13 -42.72
N ALA A 243 9.14 -28.03 -42.37
CA ALA A 243 9.87 -27.92 -41.11
C ALA A 243 8.90 -27.96 -39.93
N GLU A 244 7.85 -27.12 -39.95
CA GLU A 244 6.80 -27.05 -38.92
C GLU A 244 6.14 -28.41 -38.65
N GLU A 245 5.71 -29.11 -39.72
CA GLU A 245 5.03 -30.40 -39.58
C GLU A 245 5.97 -31.51 -39.08
N SER A 246 7.28 -31.41 -39.36
CA SER A 246 8.28 -32.35 -38.83
C SER A 246 8.54 -32.15 -37.32
N ALA A 247 8.47 -30.91 -36.82
CA ALA A 247 8.71 -30.59 -35.41
C ALA A 247 7.64 -31.18 -34.47
N CYS A 248 6.38 -31.23 -34.92
CA CYS A 248 5.28 -31.81 -34.15
C CYS A 248 5.15 -33.35 -34.26
N LEU A 249 6.14 -34.07 -34.80
CA LEU A 249 6.09 -35.53 -34.87
C LEU A 249 6.24 -36.20 -33.50
N ALA A 250 5.46 -37.25 -33.28
CA ALA A 250 5.57 -38.10 -32.09
C ALA A 250 6.93 -38.81 -32.07
N GLY A 251 7.81 -38.39 -31.14
CA GLY A 251 9.20 -38.86 -31.05
C GLY A 251 10.25 -37.94 -31.68
N ALA A 252 9.88 -36.75 -32.18
CA ALA A 252 10.84 -35.68 -32.48
C ALA A 252 11.62 -35.31 -31.20
N PRO A 253 12.89 -34.87 -31.29
CA PRO A 253 13.67 -34.44 -30.12
C PRO A 253 13.00 -33.26 -29.39
N GLY A 254 13.45 -32.98 -28.18
CA GLY A 254 13.06 -31.77 -27.44
C GLY A 254 13.10 -31.98 -25.94
N SER A 255 13.57 -30.95 -25.24
CA SER A 255 13.87 -31.00 -23.82
C SER A 255 13.25 -29.84 -23.03
N VAL A 256 13.28 -29.97 -21.70
CA VAL A 256 12.85 -28.94 -20.75
C VAL A 256 13.92 -28.74 -19.68
N TYR A 257 14.15 -27.49 -19.28
CA TYR A 257 14.92 -27.15 -18.09
C TYR A 257 14.01 -27.18 -16.86
N VAL A 258 14.39 -27.93 -15.82
CA VAL A 258 13.58 -28.18 -14.62
C VAL A 258 14.43 -28.03 -13.36
N SER A 259 13.92 -27.28 -12.37
CA SER A 259 14.55 -27.21 -11.04
C SER A 259 14.09 -28.37 -10.14
N PHE A 260 14.91 -28.75 -9.16
CA PHE A 260 14.56 -29.71 -8.11
C PHE A 260 14.90 -29.10 -6.74
N PRO A 261 13.95 -28.38 -6.10
CA PRO A 261 14.24 -27.47 -4.98
C PRO A 261 14.81 -28.16 -3.73
N SER A 262 14.53 -29.46 -3.53
CA SER A 262 15.02 -30.21 -2.36
C SER A 262 16.52 -30.56 -2.43
N CYS A 263 17.21 -30.28 -3.55
CA CYS A 263 18.65 -30.51 -3.70
C CYS A 263 19.41 -29.41 -4.46
N ASP A 264 18.78 -28.25 -4.69
CA ASP A 264 19.34 -27.12 -5.46
C ASP A 264 19.93 -27.51 -6.82
N LEU A 265 19.25 -28.45 -7.50
CA LEU A 265 19.60 -28.94 -8.83
C LEU A 265 18.78 -28.26 -9.91
N VAL A 266 19.42 -27.96 -11.04
CA VAL A 266 18.77 -27.63 -12.32
C VAL A 266 19.18 -28.67 -13.35
N ALA A 267 18.25 -29.19 -14.14
CA ALA A 267 18.53 -30.26 -15.11
C ALA A 267 17.82 -30.04 -16.45
N GLU A 268 18.50 -30.35 -17.55
CA GLU A 268 17.87 -30.57 -18.86
C GLU A 268 17.35 -32.00 -18.95
N ILE A 269 16.07 -32.15 -19.33
CA ILE A 269 15.38 -33.44 -19.40
C ILE A 269 14.82 -33.64 -20.80
N ASP A 270 15.25 -34.71 -21.47
CA ASP A 270 14.66 -35.17 -22.75
C ASP A 270 13.24 -35.69 -22.55
N LEU A 271 12.29 -35.10 -23.29
CA LEU A 271 10.87 -35.46 -23.22
C LEU A 271 10.55 -36.85 -23.79
N VAL A 272 11.43 -37.45 -24.59
CA VAL A 272 11.19 -38.74 -25.27
C VAL A 272 11.79 -39.93 -24.50
N SER A 273 13.04 -39.84 -24.04
CA SER A 273 13.68 -40.93 -23.27
C SER A 273 13.64 -40.73 -21.74
N HIS A 274 13.07 -39.61 -21.28
CA HIS A 274 12.93 -39.21 -19.87
C HIS A 274 14.27 -38.96 -19.14
N ARG A 275 15.38 -38.88 -19.87
CA ARG A 275 16.74 -38.81 -19.31
C ARG A 275 17.14 -37.38 -18.97
N ILE A 276 17.83 -37.24 -17.85
CA ILE A 276 18.67 -36.05 -17.62
C ILE A 276 19.83 -36.10 -18.62
N LEU A 277 19.97 -35.04 -19.42
CA LEU A 277 21.04 -34.89 -20.41
C LEU A 277 22.27 -34.26 -19.77
N GLN A 278 22.08 -33.06 -19.22
CA GLN A 278 23.02 -32.30 -18.39
C GLN A 278 22.32 -31.78 -17.14
N SER A 279 23.06 -31.57 -16.05
CA SER A 279 22.50 -30.95 -14.84
C SER A 279 23.58 -30.38 -13.91
N VAL A 280 23.29 -29.21 -13.34
CA VAL A 280 24.15 -28.46 -12.43
C VAL A 280 23.49 -28.40 -11.07
N GLN A 281 24.25 -28.77 -10.04
CA GLN A 281 23.84 -28.73 -8.64
C GLN A 281 24.54 -27.58 -7.92
N LEU A 282 23.77 -26.60 -7.47
CA LEU A 282 24.27 -25.43 -6.75
C LEU A 282 24.52 -25.80 -5.28
N GLN A 283 25.69 -25.45 -4.75
CA GLN A 283 26.11 -25.82 -3.39
C GLN A 283 26.74 -24.61 -2.69
N ARG A 284 26.25 -24.25 -1.51
CA ARG A 284 26.87 -23.19 -0.70
C ARG A 284 28.14 -23.71 -0.03
N GLN A 285 29.25 -22.99 -0.21
CA GLN A 285 30.52 -23.25 0.45
C GLN A 285 30.57 -22.63 1.85
N SER A 286 31.54 -23.07 2.66
CA SER A 286 31.69 -22.62 4.06
C SER A 286 32.09 -21.14 4.24
N ASP A 287 32.40 -20.43 3.16
CA ASP A 287 32.64 -18.98 3.13
C ASP A 287 31.40 -18.18 2.71
N GLY A 288 30.29 -18.84 2.36
CA GLY A 288 29.03 -18.23 1.92
C GLY A 288 28.80 -18.22 0.41
N THR A 289 29.86 -18.43 -0.40
CA THR A 289 29.79 -18.45 -1.87
C THR A 289 28.96 -19.62 -2.38
N ILE A 290 28.38 -19.51 -3.58
CA ILE A 290 27.75 -20.63 -4.28
C ILE A 290 28.73 -21.20 -5.30
N PHE A 291 28.83 -22.53 -5.34
CA PHE A 291 29.55 -23.26 -6.37
C PHE A 291 28.57 -24.08 -7.21
N ALA A 292 28.67 -23.94 -8.54
CA ALA A 292 27.94 -24.77 -9.49
C ALA A 292 28.73 -26.06 -9.77
N ALA A 293 28.26 -27.18 -9.22
CA ALA A 293 28.81 -28.48 -9.54
C ALA A 293 28.10 -29.05 -10.78
N ASP A 294 28.80 -29.19 -11.91
CA ASP A 294 28.34 -30.08 -12.98
C ASP A 294 28.23 -31.52 -12.43
N THR A 295 27.04 -32.09 -12.64
CA THR A 295 26.71 -33.47 -12.27
C THR A 295 26.26 -34.30 -13.49
N GLY A 296 26.23 -33.70 -14.67
CA GLY A 296 25.85 -34.32 -15.95
C GLY A 296 24.52 -35.06 -15.85
N ALA A 297 24.48 -36.29 -16.34
CA ALA A 297 23.33 -37.18 -16.21
C ALA A 297 23.16 -37.84 -14.81
N SER A 298 24.06 -37.58 -13.85
CA SER A 298 24.23 -38.39 -12.62
C SER A 298 24.01 -37.64 -11.27
N PRO A 299 23.07 -36.69 -11.12
CA PRO A 299 22.91 -35.90 -9.90
C PRO A 299 22.50 -36.70 -8.64
N VAL A 300 22.71 -36.08 -7.47
CA VAL A 300 22.47 -36.70 -6.17
C VAL A 300 21.54 -35.82 -5.31
N CYS A 301 20.28 -36.23 -5.20
CA CYS A 301 19.22 -35.54 -4.48
C CYS A 301 18.55 -36.42 -3.40
N PRO A 302 17.82 -35.83 -2.44
CA PRO A 302 16.89 -36.55 -1.57
C PRO A 302 15.78 -37.27 -2.34
N ILE A 303 15.19 -38.27 -1.69
CA ILE A 303 14.05 -39.04 -2.23
C ILE A 303 12.78 -38.47 -1.59
N ASP A 304 12.04 -37.67 -2.35
CA ASP A 304 10.77 -37.07 -1.94
C ASP A 304 9.57 -37.99 -2.23
N CYS A 305 9.67 -38.85 -3.26
CA CYS A 305 8.64 -39.80 -3.67
C CYS A 305 9.17 -41.25 -3.64
N PRO A 306 9.22 -41.91 -2.46
CA PRO A 306 9.82 -43.24 -2.33
C PRO A 306 9.07 -44.33 -3.11
N SER A 307 7.77 -44.16 -3.35
CA SER A 307 6.91 -45.05 -4.15
C SER A 307 7.45 -45.30 -5.57
N VAL A 308 8.11 -44.31 -6.17
CA VAL A 308 8.68 -44.37 -7.52
C VAL A 308 9.84 -45.39 -7.61
N LEU A 309 10.49 -45.71 -6.48
CA LEU A 309 11.70 -46.55 -6.42
C LEU A 309 11.43 -48.00 -6.02
N GLU A 310 10.20 -48.35 -5.63
CA GLU A 310 9.86 -49.68 -5.09
C GLU A 310 9.97 -50.82 -6.12
N GLY A 311 10.03 -50.50 -7.42
CA GLY A 311 10.16 -51.47 -8.50
C GLY A 311 11.56 -52.03 -8.76
N GLY A 312 12.64 -51.44 -8.21
CA GLY A 312 13.99 -51.75 -8.71
C GLY A 312 15.18 -51.32 -7.84
N GLY A 313 15.35 -51.93 -6.66
CA GLY A 313 16.65 -51.96 -5.98
C GLY A 313 17.17 -50.59 -5.53
N GLY A 314 16.35 -49.83 -4.81
CA GLY A 314 16.77 -48.58 -4.16
C GLY A 314 18.02 -48.77 -3.27
N PRO A 315 18.92 -47.78 -3.20
CA PRO A 315 20.22 -47.93 -2.56
C PRO A 315 20.08 -48.19 -1.05
N SER A 316 20.72 -49.26 -0.56
CA SER A 316 20.85 -49.58 0.87
C SER A 316 21.86 -48.64 1.54
N GLY A 317 21.53 -47.36 1.55
CA GLY A 317 22.42 -46.24 1.82
C GLY A 317 21.77 -44.89 1.55
N SER A 318 20.47 -44.75 1.82
CA SER A 318 19.81 -43.45 1.90
C SER A 318 20.35 -42.72 3.14
N ALA A 319 21.45 -41.99 2.94
CA ALA A 319 21.83 -40.93 3.84
C ALA A 319 20.77 -39.83 3.72
N THR A 320 20.24 -39.36 4.85
CA THR A 320 19.40 -38.16 4.89
C THR A 320 20.29 -36.96 4.54
N LEU A 321 20.40 -36.65 3.25
CA LEU A 321 20.99 -35.41 2.78
C LEU A 321 20.20 -34.23 3.38
N PRO A 322 20.86 -33.12 3.73
CA PRO A 322 20.13 -31.90 4.06
C PRO A 322 19.29 -31.47 2.85
N PRO A 323 18.16 -30.76 3.07
CA PRO A 323 17.47 -30.09 1.98
C PRO A 323 18.37 -29.00 1.38
N GLY A 324 18.07 -28.61 0.14
CA GLY A 324 18.66 -27.42 -0.49
C GLY A 324 18.52 -26.16 0.38
N GLU A 325 19.53 -25.30 0.33
CA GLU A 325 19.55 -24.01 1.03
C GLU A 325 18.99 -22.88 0.16
N LEU A 326 19.07 -22.98 -1.17
CA LEU A 326 18.51 -21.99 -2.09
C LEU A 326 17.01 -22.22 -2.33
N ALA A 327 16.60 -23.49 -2.40
CA ALA A 327 15.24 -23.94 -2.71
C ALA A 327 14.71 -23.36 -4.04
N ILE A 328 15.46 -23.60 -5.12
CA ILE A 328 15.29 -22.99 -6.46
C ILE A 328 13.83 -22.99 -6.94
N SER A 329 13.21 -21.82 -6.92
CA SER A 329 11.77 -21.59 -7.18
C SER A 329 11.48 -20.54 -8.25
N ALA A 330 12.52 -19.95 -8.84
CA ALA A 330 12.41 -19.05 -9.97
C ALA A 330 13.41 -19.47 -11.05
N MET A 331 12.97 -19.53 -12.30
CA MET A 331 13.84 -19.69 -13.47
C MET A 331 13.39 -18.77 -14.60
N ALA A 332 14.34 -18.26 -15.38
CA ALA A 332 14.09 -17.58 -16.65
C ALA A 332 15.25 -17.81 -17.62
N LEU A 333 14.95 -18.34 -18.81
CA LEU A 333 15.90 -18.37 -19.92
C LEU A 333 15.92 -17.01 -20.61
N VAL A 334 17.12 -16.50 -20.92
CA VAL A 334 17.35 -15.31 -21.73
C VAL A 334 18.30 -15.69 -22.86
N SER A 335 17.81 -15.62 -24.09
CA SER A 335 18.63 -15.76 -25.30
C SER A 335 19.16 -14.39 -25.77
N PRO A 336 20.20 -14.34 -26.61
CA PRO A 336 20.49 -13.17 -27.43
C PRO A 336 19.24 -12.71 -28.19
N ALA A 337 19.10 -11.40 -28.40
CA ALA A 337 17.89 -10.83 -28.97
C ALA A 337 17.76 -11.13 -30.48
N ASP A 338 16.62 -11.72 -30.89
CA ASP A 338 16.27 -11.88 -32.30
C ASP A 338 16.37 -10.54 -33.04
N THR A 339 17.11 -10.53 -34.15
CA THR A 339 17.51 -9.33 -34.89
C THR A 339 16.39 -8.80 -35.80
N TYR A 340 15.24 -8.47 -35.20
CA TYR A 340 14.15 -7.73 -35.84
C TYR A 340 14.52 -6.24 -36.06
N GLY A 341 15.47 -6.02 -36.99
CA GLY A 341 15.87 -4.72 -37.54
C GLY A 341 17.25 -4.25 -37.08
N ASP A 342 18.21 -4.25 -38.01
CA ASP A 342 19.47 -3.48 -38.11
C ASP A 342 20.37 -3.27 -36.87
N LEU A 343 20.14 -3.98 -35.76
CA LEU A 343 21.09 -4.07 -34.63
C LEU A 343 22.19 -5.09 -34.94
N ASP A 344 23.44 -4.76 -34.58
CA ASP A 344 24.59 -5.64 -34.79
C ASP A 344 24.55 -6.80 -33.77
N PRO A 345 24.50 -8.08 -34.21
CA PRO A 345 24.35 -9.24 -33.32
C PRO A 345 25.65 -9.60 -32.57
N THR A 346 26.48 -8.61 -32.24
CA THR A 346 27.83 -8.76 -31.68
C THR A 346 27.92 -8.44 -30.19
N VAL A 347 26.81 -7.96 -29.58
CA VAL A 347 26.81 -7.39 -28.22
C VAL A 347 26.44 -8.41 -27.13
N ILE A 348 25.58 -9.38 -27.40
CA ILE A 348 25.23 -10.46 -26.45
C ILE A 348 25.72 -11.78 -27.04
N PRO A 349 26.80 -12.38 -26.51
CA PRO A 349 27.46 -13.51 -27.17
C PRO A 349 26.73 -14.84 -26.98
N ASP A 350 26.17 -15.09 -25.79
CA ASP A 350 25.72 -16.40 -25.33
C ASP A 350 24.30 -16.34 -24.75
N SER A 351 23.65 -17.50 -24.63
CA SER A 351 22.39 -17.64 -23.88
C SER A 351 22.65 -17.76 -22.37
N SER A 352 21.65 -17.50 -21.54
CA SER A 352 21.82 -17.55 -20.08
C SER A 352 20.54 -18.00 -19.37
N LEU A 353 20.66 -18.98 -18.46
CA LEU A 353 19.58 -19.42 -17.59
C LEU A 353 19.74 -18.79 -16.20
N PHE A 354 18.84 -17.86 -15.87
CA PHE A 354 18.76 -17.25 -14.56
C PHE A 354 17.96 -18.12 -13.60
N VAL A 355 18.49 -18.35 -12.40
CA VAL A 355 17.84 -19.15 -11.35
C VAL A 355 17.97 -18.48 -9.98
N ALA A 356 16.93 -18.62 -9.16
CA ALA A 356 16.91 -18.12 -7.78
C ALA A 356 15.87 -18.90 -6.94
N GLY A 357 15.77 -18.65 -5.63
CA GLY A 357 14.82 -19.37 -4.78
C GLY A 357 14.37 -18.65 -3.50
N TYR A 358 13.32 -19.16 -2.88
CA TYR A 358 12.79 -18.64 -1.60
C TYR A 358 13.77 -18.75 -0.42
N GLY A 359 14.80 -19.60 -0.51
CA GLY A 359 15.75 -19.85 0.57
C GLY A 359 16.92 -18.85 0.66
N SER A 360 17.15 -18.05 -0.38
CA SER A 360 18.30 -17.14 -0.43
C SER A 360 18.06 -15.92 -1.31
N ASP A 361 18.59 -14.78 -0.87
CA ASP A 361 18.59 -13.48 -1.57
C ASP A 361 19.57 -13.44 -2.77
N LEU A 362 19.85 -14.59 -3.40
CA LEU A 362 20.84 -14.73 -4.47
C LEU A 362 20.16 -14.96 -5.83
N LEU A 363 20.46 -14.09 -6.78
CA LEU A 363 20.24 -14.33 -8.20
C LEU A 363 21.50 -14.99 -8.79
N ILE A 364 21.32 -16.03 -9.60
CA ILE A 364 22.41 -16.82 -10.18
C ILE A 364 22.19 -16.91 -11.69
N GLU A 365 23.25 -16.71 -12.46
CA GLU A 365 23.29 -16.79 -13.92
C GLU A 365 24.13 -17.99 -14.34
N ILE A 366 23.55 -18.88 -15.14
CA ILE A 366 24.24 -20.02 -15.75
C ILE A 366 24.39 -19.73 -17.25
N PRO A 367 25.60 -19.44 -17.77
CA PRO A 367 25.84 -19.28 -19.19
C PRO A 367 25.59 -20.59 -19.97
N ILE A 368 25.12 -20.45 -21.21
CA ILE A 368 24.80 -21.54 -22.13
C ILE A 368 25.36 -21.18 -23.51
N ASP A 369 26.25 -22.04 -24.03
CA ASP A 369 26.89 -21.85 -25.34
C ASP A 369 25.95 -22.14 -26.53
N ASP A 370 26.43 -21.85 -27.75
CA ASP A 370 25.73 -22.10 -29.02
C ASP A 370 25.33 -23.58 -29.23
N ASP A 371 26.04 -24.55 -28.62
CA ASP A 371 25.73 -25.99 -28.68
C ASP A 371 24.72 -26.41 -27.58
N GLY A 372 24.23 -25.45 -26.77
CA GLY A 372 23.29 -25.67 -25.67
C GLY A 372 23.93 -26.17 -24.37
N VAL A 373 25.26 -26.24 -24.28
CA VAL A 373 25.98 -26.77 -23.11
C VAL A 373 26.17 -25.67 -22.07
N TRP A 374 25.94 -26.00 -20.80
CA TRP A 374 26.06 -25.04 -19.71
C TRP A 374 27.51 -24.90 -19.25
N ASP A 375 27.98 -23.67 -18.98
CA ASP A 375 29.28 -23.46 -18.32
C ASP A 375 29.11 -23.34 -16.79
N PRO A 376 29.48 -24.37 -16.00
CA PRO A 376 29.45 -24.32 -14.54
C PRO A 376 30.58 -23.46 -13.93
N VAL A 377 31.60 -23.07 -14.73
CA VAL A 377 32.74 -22.28 -14.27
C VAL A 377 32.48 -20.78 -14.44
N GLY A 378 31.81 -20.39 -15.52
CA GLY A 378 31.36 -19.02 -15.80
C GLY A 378 30.10 -18.57 -15.04
N VAL A 379 29.62 -19.34 -14.05
CA VAL A 379 28.42 -19.01 -13.27
C VAL A 379 28.62 -17.74 -12.45
N ARG A 380 27.76 -16.74 -12.67
CA ARG A 380 27.79 -15.43 -12.01
C ARG A 380 26.71 -15.36 -10.93
N THR A 381 26.93 -14.55 -9.89
CA THR A 381 26.00 -14.43 -8.75
C THR A 381 25.87 -12.99 -8.26
N LEU A 382 24.65 -12.55 -7.98
CA LEU A 382 24.35 -11.25 -7.36
C LEU A 382 23.51 -11.45 -6.08
N GLU A 383 23.91 -10.80 -4.99
CA GLU A 383 23.12 -10.71 -3.76
C GLU A 383 22.19 -9.49 -3.82
N VAL A 384 20.89 -9.73 -3.62
CA VAL A 384 19.80 -8.77 -3.85
C VAL A 384 19.27 -8.31 -2.48
N VAL A 385 19.59 -7.07 -2.10
CA VAL A 385 19.77 -6.63 -0.71
C VAL A 385 18.50 -6.74 0.12
N GLY A 386 18.42 -7.75 1.00
CA GLY A 386 17.30 -7.96 1.91
C GLY A 386 15.98 -8.22 1.17
N SER A 387 16.02 -8.99 0.09
CA SER A 387 14.87 -9.42 -0.71
C SER A 387 14.03 -10.49 0.00
N GLY A 388 14.62 -11.29 0.89
CA GLY A 388 13.93 -12.36 1.63
C GLY A 388 13.56 -13.54 0.75
N GLY A 389 14.47 -13.95 -0.13
CA GLY A 389 14.25 -14.92 -1.20
C GLY A 389 13.61 -14.32 -2.47
N ILE A 390 13.75 -15.02 -3.59
CA ILE A 390 13.22 -14.60 -4.90
C ILE A 390 12.16 -15.60 -5.37
N GLU A 391 10.94 -15.11 -5.56
CA GLU A 391 9.76 -15.88 -5.96
C GLU A 391 9.71 -16.10 -7.48
N ARG A 392 10.06 -15.06 -8.28
CA ARG A 392 10.05 -15.10 -9.77
C ARG A 392 11.09 -14.18 -10.39
N ILE A 393 11.54 -14.54 -11.59
CA ILE A 393 12.42 -13.75 -12.47
C ILE A 393 11.64 -13.41 -13.75
N ARG A 394 11.75 -12.16 -14.20
CA ARG A 394 11.14 -11.65 -15.45
C ARG A 394 12.12 -10.73 -16.20
N PRO A 395 12.75 -11.19 -17.29
CA PRO A 395 13.62 -10.34 -18.10
C PRO A 395 12.80 -9.34 -18.93
N THR A 396 13.37 -8.16 -19.19
CA THR A 396 12.90 -7.28 -20.27
C THR A 396 13.47 -7.75 -21.61
N PRO A 397 12.84 -7.35 -22.74
CA PRO A 397 13.56 -7.25 -24.01
C PRO A 397 14.76 -6.30 -23.90
N THR A 398 15.70 -6.40 -24.84
CA THR A 398 16.78 -5.42 -25.00
C THR A 398 16.24 -4.11 -25.57
N MET A 399 16.73 -2.98 -25.06
CA MET A 399 16.29 -1.63 -25.46
C MET A 399 17.46 -0.66 -25.52
N LYS A 400 17.45 0.26 -26.50
CA LYS A 400 18.45 1.33 -26.57
C LYS A 400 17.98 2.54 -25.79
N LEU A 401 18.77 2.96 -24.81
CA LEU A 401 18.48 4.13 -23.99
C LEU A 401 19.54 5.20 -24.25
N SER A 402 19.09 6.41 -24.58
CA SER A 402 19.97 7.55 -24.85
C SER A 402 19.64 8.67 -23.88
N VAL A 403 20.67 9.18 -23.19
CA VAL A 403 20.55 10.24 -22.17
C VAL A 403 20.41 11.62 -22.82
N LEU A 404 20.95 11.82 -24.03
CA LEU A 404 20.98 13.11 -24.71
C LEU A 404 20.06 13.10 -25.94
N PRO A 405 19.24 14.15 -26.17
CA PRO A 405 18.42 14.26 -27.38
C PRO A 405 19.26 14.16 -28.67
N GLY A 406 19.12 13.03 -29.38
CA GLY A 406 19.87 12.75 -30.60
C GLY A 406 21.26 12.12 -30.40
N GLY A 407 21.60 11.64 -29.20
CA GLY A 407 22.76 10.78 -28.97
C GLY A 407 22.48 9.33 -29.40
N GLU A 408 23.52 8.63 -29.85
CA GLU A 408 23.50 7.17 -30.01
C GLU A 408 23.31 6.53 -28.62
N GLY A 409 22.34 5.61 -28.48
CA GLY A 409 21.97 5.02 -27.19
C GLY A 409 22.62 3.64 -26.98
N ASP A 410 23.09 3.40 -25.76
CA ASP A 410 23.63 2.10 -25.35
C ASP A 410 22.50 1.07 -25.20
N ASP A 411 22.82 -0.22 -25.36
CA ASP A 411 21.89 -1.33 -25.16
C ASP A 411 21.75 -1.68 -23.66
N TYR A 412 20.52 -1.77 -23.17
CA TYR A 412 20.18 -2.16 -21.80
C TYR A 412 19.23 -3.36 -21.77
N GLN A 413 19.38 -4.21 -20.75
CA GLN A 413 18.42 -5.22 -20.37
C GLN A 413 18.28 -5.26 -18.84
N PHE A 414 17.06 -5.44 -18.34
CA PHE A 414 16.78 -5.52 -16.91
C PHE A 414 16.10 -6.84 -16.53
N LEU A 415 16.34 -7.29 -15.30
CA LEU A 415 15.67 -8.43 -14.69
C LEU A 415 14.79 -7.92 -13.54
N TYR A 416 13.48 -8.17 -13.63
CA TYR A 416 12.54 -7.84 -12.58
C TYR A 416 12.32 -9.09 -11.72
N LEU A 417 12.68 -8.99 -10.43
CA LEU A 417 12.69 -10.08 -9.47
C LEU A 417 11.55 -9.88 -8.47
N VAL A 418 10.54 -10.75 -8.46
CA VAL A 418 9.53 -10.74 -7.39
C VAL A 418 10.17 -11.30 -6.13
N ALA A 419 10.21 -10.51 -5.06
CA ALA A 419 10.94 -10.82 -3.83
C ALA A 419 9.97 -11.23 -2.69
N GLY A 420 10.43 -12.10 -1.78
CA GLY A 420 9.63 -12.61 -0.66
C GLY A 420 9.19 -11.53 0.34
N ASP A 421 9.91 -10.40 0.40
CA ASP A 421 9.53 -9.18 1.11
C ASP A 421 8.32 -8.43 0.49
N GLY A 422 7.79 -8.90 -0.65
CA GLY A 422 6.65 -8.36 -1.37
C GLY A 422 6.95 -7.20 -2.34
N SER A 423 8.22 -6.85 -2.54
CA SER A 423 8.66 -5.91 -3.57
C SER A 423 8.95 -6.60 -4.91
N THR A 424 9.23 -5.79 -5.92
CA THR A 424 9.99 -6.21 -7.10
C THR A 424 11.33 -5.51 -7.12
N ARG A 425 12.43 -6.27 -7.05
CA ARG A 425 13.77 -5.75 -7.26
C ARG A 425 14.08 -5.69 -8.75
N VAL A 426 14.92 -4.75 -9.16
CA VAL A 426 15.30 -4.60 -10.56
C VAL A 426 16.81 -4.71 -10.63
N VAL A 427 17.32 -5.54 -11.53
CA VAL A 427 18.75 -5.68 -11.81
C VAL A 427 19.01 -5.20 -13.23
N LYS A 428 19.94 -4.27 -13.41
CA LYS A 428 20.56 -3.94 -14.71
C LYS A 428 21.54 -5.07 -15.01
N ARG A 429 21.34 -5.86 -16.07
CA ARG A 429 22.37 -6.82 -16.50
C ARG A 429 23.61 -6.06 -16.94
N ASP A 430 24.78 -6.63 -16.66
CA ASP A 430 25.93 -6.32 -17.50
C ASP A 430 25.76 -7.06 -18.84
N LEU A 431 26.12 -6.40 -19.94
CA LEU A 431 26.09 -6.94 -21.29
C LEU A 431 27.49 -6.97 -21.93
N ASP A 432 28.55 -6.54 -21.24
CA ASP A 432 29.92 -6.76 -21.71
C ASP A 432 30.26 -8.26 -21.59
N ALA A 433 30.55 -8.87 -22.75
CA ALA A 433 31.02 -10.25 -22.89
C ALA A 433 32.29 -10.55 -22.05
N LEU A 434 33.06 -9.53 -21.67
CA LEU A 434 34.28 -9.64 -20.87
C LEU A 434 34.07 -9.40 -19.37
N SER A 435 32.86 -9.10 -18.92
CA SER A 435 32.56 -8.90 -17.50
C SER A 435 32.56 -10.22 -16.73
N GLU A 436 33.06 -10.20 -15.50
CA GLU A 436 32.91 -11.32 -14.54
C GLU A 436 31.64 -11.16 -13.67
N ASP A 437 30.98 -10.00 -13.74
CA ASP A 437 29.80 -9.66 -12.94
C ASP A 437 28.47 -9.96 -13.68
N LEU A 438 27.40 -10.16 -12.92
CA LEU A 438 26.03 -10.36 -13.44
C LEU A 438 25.36 -9.02 -13.77
N GLY A 439 25.68 -7.97 -13.01
CA GLY A 439 25.06 -6.64 -13.08
C GLY A 439 24.70 -6.06 -11.71
N ASP A 440 24.00 -4.93 -11.71
CA ASP A 440 23.73 -4.09 -10.52
C ASP A 440 22.26 -4.18 -10.06
N GLU A 441 21.98 -4.29 -8.75
CA GLU A 441 20.64 -4.01 -8.22
C GLU A 441 20.35 -2.49 -8.28
N CYS A 442 19.33 -2.12 -9.04
CA CYS A 442 18.87 -0.75 -9.23
C CYS A 442 17.98 -0.29 -8.06
N ASP A 443 18.33 0.84 -7.45
CA ASP A 443 17.49 1.44 -6.41
C ASP A 443 16.31 2.21 -7.02
N THR A 444 15.24 1.48 -7.35
CA THR A 444 14.02 2.02 -7.94
C THR A 444 13.25 2.99 -7.03
N GLN A 445 13.75 3.27 -5.82
CA GLN A 445 13.14 4.18 -4.86
C GLN A 445 13.93 5.47 -4.65
N ILE A 446 14.97 5.76 -5.43
CA ILE A 446 15.68 7.03 -5.41
C ILE A 446 14.73 8.24 -5.60
N ASP A 447 14.99 9.30 -4.82
CA ASP A 447 14.27 10.56 -4.91
C ASP A 447 14.69 11.33 -6.18
N PRO A 448 13.75 11.75 -7.05
CA PRO A 448 14.10 12.48 -8.26
C PRO A 448 14.83 13.79 -8.02
N ALA A 449 14.67 14.41 -6.85
CA ALA A 449 15.37 15.65 -6.49
C ALA A 449 16.80 15.40 -5.96
N ALA A 450 17.13 14.17 -5.54
CA ALA A 450 18.42 13.84 -4.92
C ALA A 450 19.44 13.19 -5.87
N ALA A 451 18.99 12.61 -6.98
CA ALA A 451 19.89 12.04 -7.99
C ALA A 451 20.21 13.03 -9.11
N ASP A 452 21.46 13.50 -9.11
CA ASP A 452 22.06 14.30 -10.19
C ASP A 452 21.71 13.76 -11.60
N SER A 453 21.73 14.65 -12.60
CA SER A 453 21.56 14.34 -14.04
C SER A 453 22.76 13.58 -14.66
N SER A 454 23.41 12.74 -13.86
CA SER A 454 24.36 11.73 -14.31
C SER A 454 23.66 10.63 -15.11
N THR A 455 24.32 10.16 -16.17
CA THR A 455 23.79 9.24 -17.18
C THR A 455 23.23 7.94 -16.58
N GLU A 456 23.92 7.39 -15.59
CA GLU A 456 23.60 6.08 -15.02
C GLU A 456 22.43 6.14 -14.02
N ALA A 457 22.44 7.13 -13.12
CA ALA A 457 21.37 7.34 -12.12
C ALA A 457 20.01 7.79 -12.71
N GLN A 458 19.94 8.06 -14.01
CA GLN A 458 18.68 8.31 -14.72
C GLN A 458 17.90 7.01 -14.99
N PHE A 459 18.61 5.91 -15.25
CA PHE A 459 18.02 4.59 -15.53
C PHE A 459 18.18 3.64 -14.34
N CYS A 460 19.41 3.41 -13.90
CA CYS A 460 19.73 2.50 -12.80
C CYS A 460 20.92 3.05 -12.00
N ALA A 461 20.64 3.65 -10.85
CA ALA A 461 21.66 3.87 -9.83
C ALA A 461 21.72 2.66 -8.88
N PRO A 462 22.93 2.18 -8.53
CA PRO A 462 23.09 0.98 -7.71
C PRO A 462 22.63 1.18 -6.26
N VAL A 463 22.18 0.09 -5.63
CA VAL A 463 21.91 0.04 -4.19
C VAL A 463 23.22 0.18 -3.41
N ALA A 464 23.51 1.41 -2.98
CA ALA A 464 24.78 1.78 -2.31
C ALA A 464 25.10 0.99 -1.03
N GLU A 465 24.10 0.33 -0.42
CA GLU A 465 24.27 -0.58 0.71
C GLU A 465 25.10 -1.82 0.34
N ALA A 466 25.07 -2.26 -0.92
CA ALA A 466 25.94 -3.33 -1.45
C ALA A 466 27.38 -2.83 -1.72
N GLU A 467 27.53 -1.60 -2.22
CA GLU A 467 28.84 -1.04 -2.60
C GLU A 467 29.62 -0.38 -1.44
N GLY A 468 28.99 -0.20 -0.27
CA GLY A 468 29.58 0.57 0.83
C GLY A 468 29.74 2.07 0.54
N ARG A 469 28.99 2.60 -0.45
CA ARG A 469 28.94 4.03 -0.78
C ARG A 469 27.94 4.76 0.13
N LEU A 470 27.96 6.09 0.12
CA LEU A 470 26.83 6.85 0.66
C LEU A 470 25.64 6.66 -0.30
N PRO A 471 24.43 6.31 0.19
CA PRO A 471 23.27 6.19 -0.67
C PRO A 471 22.89 7.55 -1.27
N LEU A 472 22.60 7.55 -2.57
CA LEU A 472 21.69 8.53 -3.16
C LEU A 472 20.38 8.46 -2.37
N GLU A 473 19.82 9.60 -1.99
CA GLU A 473 18.70 9.57 -1.07
C GLU A 473 17.49 8.89 -1.71
N ARG A 474 17.00 7.84 -1.05
CA ARG A 474 15.71 7.25 -1.37
C ARG A 474 14.61 8.27 -1.10
N ARG A 475 13.57 8.23 -1.92
CA ARG A 475 12.27 8.83 -1.66
C ARG A 475 11.89 8.65 -0.20
N PRO A 476 11.36 9.67 0.47
CA PRO A 476 10.59 9.48 1.69
C PRO A 476 9.79 8.17 1.68
N PHE A 477 9.85 7.44 2.80
CA PHE A 477 9.04 6.22 3.07
C PHE A 477 9.40 4.95 2.27
N ALA A 478 10.45 4.97 1.46
CA ALA A 478 10.99 3.76 0.83
C ALA A 478 11.35 2.69 1.88
N ARG A 479 10.80 1.48 1.73
CA ARG A 479 11.08 0.32 2.60
C ARG A 479 12.17 -0.54 1.95
N GLY A 480 13.40 -0.05 1.97
CA GLY A 480 14.51 -0.62 1.20
C GLY A 480 14.37 -0.40 -0.31
N PRO A 481 15.18 -1.08 -1.14
CA PRO A 481 15.07 -1.06 -2.59
C PRO A 481 13.74 -1.62 -3.11
N GLY A 482 13.52 -1.45 -4.42
CA GLY A 482 12.50 -2.18 -5.16
C GLY A 482 11.11 -1.55 -5.20
N ILE A 483 10.38 -1.87 -6.26
CA ILE A 483 9.03 -1.41 -6.54
C ILE A 483 8.08 -2.10 -5.57
N ARG A 484 7.25 -1.34 -4.85
CA ARG A 484 6.19 -1.88 -3.97
C ARG A 484 4.84 -1.36 -4.45
N PRO A 485 3.80 -2.21 -4.55
CA PRO A 485 2.48 -1.78 -4.96
C PRO A 485 1.74 -1.12 -3.80
N LEU A 486 0.63 -0.46 -4.13
CA LEU A 486 -0.19 0.26 -3.16
C LEU A 486 -1.02 -0.64 -2.25
N LEU A 487 -1.57 -0.02 -1.19
CA LEU A 487 -2.44 -0.65 -0.20
C LEU A 487 -1.81 -1.80 0.61
N GLY A 488 -0.49 -2.01 0.50
CA GLY A 488 0.22 -3.10 1.19
C GLY A 488 0.06 -4.46 0.53
N GLY A 489 -0.30 -4.51 -0.76
CA GLY A 489 -0.20 -5.72 -1.56
C GLY A 489 1.25 -6.12 -1.87
N ARG A 490 1.41 -7.21 -2.61
CA ARG A 490 2.68 -7.66 -3.21
C ARG A 490 2.51 -7.71 -4.72
N ILE A 491 3.54 -7.42 -5.52
CA ILE A 491 3.49 -7.83 -6.93
C ILE A 491 3.62 -9.35 -6.98
N THR A 492 2.80 -10.02 -7.78
CA THR A 492 2.80 -11.49 -7.94
C THR A 492 3.33 -11.93 -9.30
N ASP A 493 3.27 -11.07 -10.33
CA ASP A 493 3.94 -11.30 -11.61
C ASP A 493 4.17 -10.02 -12.43
N TRP A 494 5.07 -10.10 -13.41
CA TRP A 494 5.32 -9.10 -14.45
C TRP A 494 5.35 -9.71 -15.86
N LEU A 495 5.03 -8.90 -16.86
CA LEU A 495 5.25 -9.16 -18.29
C LEU A 495 5.83 -7.89 -18.96
N PHE A 496 6.82 -8.05 -19.83
CA PHE A 496 7.46 -6.96 -20.58
C PHE A 496 7.35 -7.18 -22.08
N LYS A 497 7.26 -6.08 -22.85
CA LYS A 497 7.26 -6.13 -24.32
C LYS A 497 7.84 -4.85 -24.92
N LYS A 498 8.52 -4.99 -26.06
CA LYS A 498 9.07 -3.88 -26.85
C LYS A 498 7.96 -3.28 -27.70
N GLN A 499 7.74 -1.98 -27.57
CA GLN A 499 6.82 -1.21 -28.40
C GLN A 499 7.55 -0.74 -29.66
N LEU A 500 7.20 -1.34 -30.79
CA LEU A 500 7.66 -0.88 -32.10
C LEU A 500 6.92 0.43 -32.50
N PRO A 501 7.58 1.37 -33.18
CA PRO A 501 6.97 2.64 -33.56
C PRO A 501 5.82 2.45 -34.56
N GLU A 502 4.65 3.03 -34.27
CA GLU A 502 3.54 3.11 -35.23
C GLU A 502 3.84 4.18 -36.29
N SER A 503 3.51 3.89 -37.55
CA SER A 503 3.87 4.72 -38.71
C SER A 503 3.05 6.02 -38.82
N GLU A 504 3.49 7.07 -38.12
CA GLU A 504 3.29 8.53 -38.32
C GLU A 504 1.88 9.11 -38.61
N THR A 505 0.82 8.30 -38.69
CA THR A 505 -0.45 8.69 -39.36
C THR A 505 -1.58 9.12 -38.41
N ALA A 506 -1.30 9.23 -37.11
CA ALA A 506 -2.27 9.61 -36.09
C ALA A 506 -1.94 10.97 -35.44
N ASP A 507 -2.41 12.07 -36.06
CA ASP A 507 -2.36 13.42 -35.48
C ASP A 507 -2.94 13.42 -34.04
N GLY A 508 -2.11 13.70 -33.04
CA GLY A 508 -2.51 13.65 -31.62
C GLY A 508 -2.14 12.36 -30.88
N ALA A 509 -1.34 11.47 -31.47
CA ALA A 509 -0.46 10.58 -30.71
C ALA A 509 0.51 11.40 -29.83
N ILE A 510 0.95 10.85 -28.69
CA ILE A 510 2.14 11.40 -28.02
C ILE A 510 3.31 10.77 -28.76
N SER A 511 4.03 11.55 -29.57
CA SER A 511 5.26 11.08 -30.20
C SER A 511 6.38 11.01 -29.16
N THR A 512 6.38 9.92 -28.38
CA THR A 512 7.56 9.42 -27.65
C THR A 512 8.58 8.94 -28.70
N GLY A 513 9.18 9.90 -29.40
CA GLY A 513 9.97 9.73 -30.62
C GLY A 513 11.34 9.13 -30.35
N GLY A 514 11.36 7.84 -30.02
CA GLY A 514 12.54 7.00 -29.87
C GLY A 514 12.22 5.57 -30.31
N GLU A 515 13.21 4.88 -30.84
CA GLU A 515 13.06 3.52 -31.36
C GLU A 515 13.00 2.50 -30.21
N GLY A 516 11.85 1.82 -30.04
CA GLY A 516 11.77 0.62 -29.22
C GLY A 516 11.61 0.81 -27.71
N ASN A 517 10.79 1.78 -27.25
CA ASN A 517 10.38 1.87 -25.83
C ASN A 517 9.89 0.51 -25.31
N VAL A 518 10.23 0.12 -24.09
CA VAL A 518 9.66 -1.08 -23.44
C VAL A 518 8.50 -0.66 -22.52
N VAL A 519 7.49 -1.51 -22.39
CA VAL A 519 6.42 -1.38 -21.40
C VAL A 519 6.40 -2.64 -20.53
N GLY A 520 6.11 -2.48 -19.24
CA GLY A 520 5.89 -3.55 -18.29
C GLY A 520 4.50 -3.48 -17.68
N VAL A 521 3.79 -4.61 -17.67
CA VAL A 521 2.51 -4.80 -16.99
C VAL A 521 2.72 -5.77 -15.83
N GLY A 522 2.30 -5.39 -14.63
CA GLY A 522 2.41 -6.19 -13.41
C GLY A 522 1.06 -6.35 -12.72
N VAL A 523 0.89 -7.44 -11.97
CA VAL A 523 -0.33 -7.73 -11.20
C VAL A 523 0.02 -7.92 -9.72
N SER A 524 -0.92 -7.61 -8.83
CA SER A 524 -0.66 -7.64 -7.39
C SER A 524 -1.69 -8.46 -6.60
N SER A 525 -1.28 -8.94 -5.43
CA SER A 525 -2.06 -9.74 -4.50
C SER A 525 -3.31 -9.04 -3.92
N THR A 526 -3.58 -7.80 -4.33
CA THR A 526 -4.78 -7.00 -4.00
C THR A 526 -5.67 -6.75 -5.22
N GLY A 527 -5.39 -7.39 -6.35
CA GLY A 527 -6.12 -7.24 -7.62
C GLY A 527 -5.69 -6.06 -8.48
N ALA A 528 -4.88 -5.15 -7.94
CA ALA A 528 -4.45 -3.96 -8.69
C ALA A 528 -3.44 -4.34 -9.78
N ILE A 529 -3.57 -3.67 -10.92
CA ILE A 529 -2.75 -3.82 -12.12
C ILE A 529 -1.86 -2.58 -12.23
N HIS A 530 -0.58 -2.81 -12.52
CA HIS A 530 0.49 -1.81 -12.42
C HIS A 530 1.19 -1.68 -13.76
N ASN A 531 1.35 -0.45 -14.26
CA ASN A 531 2.07 -0.18 -15.50
C ASN A 531 3.37 0.57 -15.20
N THR A 532 4.46 0.13 -15.82
CA THR A 532 5.74 0.85 -15.88
C THR A 532 6.16 1.00 -17.34
N VAL A 533 6.81 2.10 -17.70
CA VAL A 533 7.17 2.42 -19.07
C VAL A 533 8.62 2.88 -19.12
N PHE A 534 9.41 2.27 -19.98
CA PHE A 534 10.82 2.54 -20.23
C PHE A 534 10.92 3.49 -21.43
N THR A 535 10.34 4.68 -21.25
CA THR A 535 10.49 5.78 -22.20
C THR A 535 11.71 6.61 -21.86
N ALA A 536 12.52 6.92 -22.88
CA ALA A 536 13.36 8.11 -22.84
C ALA A 536 12.47 9.36 -22.83
N VAL A 537 11.94 9.72 -21.64
CA VAL A 537 11.33 11.02 -21.40
C VAL A 537 12.48 12.04 -21.35
N THR A 538 12.96 12.42 -22.53
CA THR A 538 13.93 13.52 -22.69
C THR A 538 13.41 14.73 -21.93
N GLU A 539 14.25 15.29 -21.06
CA GLU A 539 13.88 16.41 -20.20
C GLU A 539 13.51 17.65 -21.02
N ASN A 540 12.21 17.82 -21.26
CA ASN A 540 11.66 19.14 -21.52
C ASN A 540 11.58 19.84 -20.16
N ASP A 541 12.44 20.85 -19.95
CA ASP A 541 12.53 21.69 -18.75
C ASP A 541 11.16 22.27 -18.28
N SER A 542 10.15 22.27 -19.15
CA SER A 542 8.79 22.77 -18.89
C SER A 542 8.00 22.02 -17.81
N ASN A 543 8.46 20.84 -17.36
CA ASN A 543 7.76 20.05 -16.35
C ASN A 543 8.16 20.36 -14.89
N GLN A 544 9.24 21.11 -14.65
CA GLN A 544 9.58 21.60 -13.31
C GLN A 544 8.80 22.89 -13.02
N LEU A 545 8.08 22.94 -11.90
CA LEU A 545 7.44 24.18 -11.46
C LEU A 545 8.49 25.19 -11.01
N THR A 546 8.32 26.46 -11.38
CA THR A 546 9.28 27.50 -10.99
C THR A 546 9.27 27.70 -9.45
N PRO A 547 10.38 28.14 -8.83
CA PRO A 547 10.41 28.48 -7.40
C PRO A 547 9.42 29.59 -6.96
N THR A 548 8.78 30.28 -7.91
CA THR A 548 7.66 31.21 -7.66
C THR A 548 6.28 30.55 -7.60
N GLN A 549 6.12 29.36 -8.19
CA GLN A 549 4.92 28.52 -8.12
C GLN A 549 5.05 27.45 -7.02
N ASP A 550 6.28 26.95 -6.84
CA ASP A 550 6.65 25.93 -5.87
C ASP A 550 7.94 26.34 -5.13
N PRO A 551 7.85 27.26 -4.14
CA PRO A 551 9.01 27.73 -3.37
C PRO A 551 9.63 26.68 -2.44
N VAL A 552 9.17 25.43 -2.47
CA VAL A 552 9.63 24.32 -1.60
C VAL A 552 9.90 23.04 -2.41
N GLY A 553 9.77 23.06 -3.75
CA GLY A 553 10.04 21.93 -4.66
C GLY A 553 9.11 20.71 -4.53
N LEU A 554 7.98 20.85 -3.82
CA LEU A 554 7.10 19.75 -3.42
C LEU A 554 6.25 19.16 -4.56
N PHE A 555 6.40 19.67 -5.78
CA PHE A 555 5.66 19.27 -6.96
C PHE A 555 6.56 18.87 -8.15
N ASP A 556 7.82 18.47 -7.92
CA ASP A 556 8.53 17.68 -8.93
C ASP A 556 7.76 16.37 -9.18
N VAL A 557 7.47 16.11 -10.45
CA VAL A 557 6.66 15.00 -10.95
C VAL A 557 7.38 14.19 -12.02
N SER A 558 8.70 14.35 -12.12
CA SER A 558 9.57 13.59 -13.00
C SER A 558 9.41 12.07 -12.78
N LEU A 559 9.09 11.38 -13.88
CA LEU A 559 9.02 9.92 -13.93
C LEU A 559 10.36 9.40 -14.44
N ARG A 560 11.09 8.66 -13.59
CA ARG A 560 12.31 7.94 -13.99
C ARG A 560 11.98 6.50 -14.40
N ALA A 561 12.97 5.79 -14.92
CA ALA A 561 12.85 4.36 -15.21
C ALA A 561 12.42 3.55 -13.97
N HIS A 562 11.82 2.39 -14.20
CA HIS A 562 11.35 1.45 -13.17
C HIS A 562 10.27 1.99 -12.21
N MET A 563 9.78 3.21 -12.40
CA MET A 563 8.72 3.78 -11.58
C MET A 563 7.33 3.32 -12.06
N LEU A 564 6.41 3.11 -11.11
CA LEU A 564 5.00 2.93 -11.42
C LEU A 564 4.41 4.27 -11.89
N MET A 565 3.74 4.27 -13.04
CA MET A 565 3.05 5.47 -13.52
C MET A 565 1.87 5.79 -12.59
N PRO A 566 1.71 7.04 -12.12
CA PRO A 566 0.47 7.47 -11.48
C PRO A 566 -0.65 7.47 -12.53
N SER A 567 -1.88 7.16 -12.13
CA SER A 567 -3.06 7.13 -13.01
C SER A 567 -3.55 8.52 -13.48
N VAL A 568 -2.73 9.57 -13.31
CA VAL A 568 -3.07 10.95 -13.63
C VAL A 568 -2.57 11.28 -15.02
N LYS A 569 -3.45 11.85 -15.85
CA LYS A 569 -3.14 12.34 -17.18
C LYS A 569 -2.14 13.51 -17.10
N LEU A 570 -0.86 13.23 -17.33
CA LEU A 570 0.13 14.27 -17.63
C LEU A 570 -0.20 14.90 -19.00
N SER A 571 -0.75 16.10 -18.97
CA SER A 571 -0.68 17.02 -20.10
C SER A 571 0.77 17.44 -20.35
N SER A 572 1.08 17.95 -21.55
CA SER A 572 2.43 18.41 -21.94
C SER A 572 2.97 19.57 -21.09
N GLU A 573 2.09 20.23 -20.33
CA GLU A 573 2.41 21.08 -19.19
C GLU A 573 1.49 20.62 -18.04
N PRO A 574 2.00 20.22 -16.86
CA PRO A 574 1.16 19.96 -15.70
C PRO A 574 0.66 21.30 -15.15
N THR A 575 -0.62 21.61 -15.34
CA THR A 575 -1.16 22.85 -14.76
C THR A 575 -1.29 22.66 -13.24
N ALA A 576 -1.29 23.76 -12.51
CA ALA A 576 -1.52 23.68 -11.06
C ALA A 576 -2.92 23.12 -10.70
N GLN A 577 -3.86 23.00 -11.64
CA GLN A 577 -5.16 22.37 -11.42
C GLN A 577 -5.08 20.83 -11.46
N ASP A 578 -4.01 20.27 -12.02
CA ASP A 578 -3.77 18.81 -12.14
C ASP A 578 -3.00 18.23 -10.93
N LEU A 579 -2.71 19.07 -9.93
CA LEU A 579 -2.10 18.68 -8.66
C LEU A 579 -3.18 18.22 -7.66
N PRO A 580 -2.89 17.23 -6.79
CA PRO A 580 -3.79 16.86 -5.71
C PRO A 580 -4.12 18.07 -4.83
N ALA A 581 -5.39 18.40 -4.72
CA ALA A 581 -5.87 19.51 -3.91
C ALA A 581 -6.53 19.00 -2.61
N VAL A 582 -6.33 19.73 -1.53
CA VAL A 582 -7.25 19.68 -0.38
C VAL A 582 -8.47 20.51 -0.78
N GLU A 583 -9.68 19.95 -0.72
CA GLU A 583 -10.87 20.80 -0.87
C GLU A 583 -10.97 21.71 0.35
N ASP A 584 -11.34 22.99 0.17
CA ASP A 584 -11.46 23.94 1.28
C ASP A 584 -12.75 23.70 2.08
N ALA A 585 -12.73 22.58 2.81
CA ALA A 585 -13.76 22.10 3.70
C ALA A 585 -13.75 22.87 5.04
N PRO A 586 -14.91 23.05 5.69
CA PRO A 586 -14.98 23.62 7.02
C PRO A 586 -14.17 22.75 8.02
N PRO A 587 -13.19 23.30 8.75
CA PRO A 587 -12.42 22.53 9.70
C PRO A 587 -13.32 22.09 10.87
N VAL A 588 -13.64 20.79 10.95
CA VAL A 588 -14.52 20.29 12.00
C VAL A 588 -13.74 20.26 13.32
N ARG A 589 -13.90 21.31 14.13
CA ARG A 589 -13.37 21.40 15.48
C ARG A 589 -14.43 21.02 16.51
N ARG A 590 -14.09 20.13 17.43
CA ARG A 590 -14.92 19.80 18.59
C ARG A 590 -14.13 20.09 19.86
N ILE A 591 -14.60 21.06 20.62
CA ILE A 591 -14.18 21.29 22.02
C ILE A 591 -15.16 20.51 22.91
N ASP A 592 -14.68 19.89 23.98
CA ASP A 592 -15.54 19.08 24.84
C ASP A 592 -16.66 19.91 25.48
N SER A 593 -17.88 19.37 25.45
CA SER A 593 -19.13 20.11 25.68
C SER A 593 -19.40 20.51 27.14
N GLY A 594 -18.40 20.37 28.02
CA GLY A 594 -18.44 20.89 29.39
C GLY A 594 -18.02 22.37 29.51
N ALA A 595 -17.38 22.95 28.47
CA ALA A 595 -17.05 24.36 28.44
C ALA A 595 -18.31 25.20 28.16
N SER A 596 -18.68 26.11 29.06
CA SER A 596 -19.81 27.05 28.87
C SER A 596 -19.53 28.12 27.79
N HIS A 597 -18.26 28.35 27.46
CA HIS A 597 -17.81 29.34 26.47
C HIS A 597 -16.67 28.78 25.59
N PRO A 598 -16.92 27.73 24.76
CA PRO A 598 -15.87 27.11 23.95
C PRO A 598 -15.26 28.08 22.94
N THR A 599 -15.99 29.12 22.54
CA THR A 599 -15.51 30.20 21.67
C THR A 599 -14.45 31.09 22.33
N ARG A 600 -14.33 31.14 23.68
CA ARG A 600 -13.23 31.87 24.34
C ARG A 600 -11.91 31.10 24.31
N MET A 601 -11.95 29.77 24.16
CA MET A 601 -10.77 28.89 24.11
C MET A 601 -10.06 28.87 22.75
N LEU A 602 -10.72 29.34 21.70
CA LEU A 602 -10.13 29.46 20.36
C LEU A 602 -9.57 30.88 20.16
N SER A 603 -8.40 30.99 19.52
CA SER A 603 -7.93 32.30 19.04
C SER A 603 -8.99 32.94 18.12
N PRO A 604 -9.06 34.28 18.00
CA PRO A 604 -10.10 34.91 17.21
C PRO A 604 -10.05 34.58 15.71
N ARG A 605 -9.01 33.89 15.21
CA ARG A 605 -8.88 33.51 13.78
C ARG A 605 -9.49 32.17 13.52
N LEU A 606 -9.29 31.20 14.41
CA LEU A 606 -10.01 29.94 14.39
C LEU A 606 -11.52 30.25 14.40
N ARG A 607 -11.97 31.20 15.25
CA ARG A 607 -13.34 31.75 15.22
C ARG A 607 -13.75 32.43 13.90
N ARG A 608 -12.91 33.27 13.28
CA ARG A 608 -13.24 33.93 11.99
C ARG A 608 -13.25 32.96 10.80
N VAL A 609 -12.35 31.99 10.79
CA VAL A 609 -12.29 30.89 9.83
C VAL A 609 -13.57 30.07 9.94
N ASP A 610 -13.93 29.63 11.14
CA ASP A 610 -15.16 28.85 11.39
C ASP A 610 -16.42 29.66 11.07
N GLY A 611 -16.42 30.96 11.38
CA GLY A 611 -17.50 31.89 11.01
C GLY A 611 -17.67 32.05 9.50
N ALA A 612 -16.58 32.10 8.73
CA ALA A 612 -16.62 32.22 7.27
C ALA A 612 -17.14 30.94 6.57
N TYR A 613 -17.05 29.78 7.22
CA TYR A 613 -17.74 28.57 6.76
C TYR A 613 -19.18 28.46 7.30
N ALA A 614 -19.46 28.98 8.51
CA ALA A 614 -20.79 28.93 9.11
C ALA A 614 -21.82 29.80 8.36
N THR A 615 -21.42 30.94 7.79
CA THR A 615 -22.28 31.75 6.92
C THR A 615 -22.72 31.00 5.65
N ARG A 616 -21.89 30.07 5.15
CA ARG A 616 -22.11 29.29 3.91
C ARG A 616 -23.36 28.40 3.96
N GLN A 617 -23.85 28.04 5.15
CA GLN A 617 -25.08 27.25 5.34
C GLN A 617 -26.31 28.10 5.76
N CYS A 618 -26.16 29.42 5.88
CA CYS A 618 -27.21 30.32 6.38
C CYS A 618 -27.90 31.15 5.28
N VAL A 619 -27.64 30.86 4.00
CA VAL A 619 -28.40 31.43 2.88
C VAL A 619 -29.82 30.85 2.91
N PRO A 620 -30.88 31.66 3.00
CA PRO A 620 -32.24 31.17 2.83
C PRO A 620 -32.41 30.65 1.40
N SER A 621 -32.89 29.42 1.25
CA SER A 621 -33.50 29.01 -0.03
C SER A 621 -34.75 29.87 -0.25
N ASP A 622 -34.87 30.54 -1.40
CA ASP A 622 -35.95 31.49 -1.71
C ASP A 622 -37.38 30.91 -1.66
N ASP A 623 -37.53 29.58 -1.53
CA ASP A 623 -38.80 28.86 -1.40
C ASP A 623 -39.37 28.83 0.04
N ASP A 624 -39.85 29.99 0.51
CA ASP A 624 -41.05 30.25 1.36
C ASP A 624 -41.47 29.24 2.48
N VAL A 625 -40.55 28.45 3.05
CA VAL A 625 -40.80 27.48 4.13
C VAL A 625 -40.01 27.85 5.39
N ASP A 626 -40.70 27.91 6.54
CA ASP A 626 -40.10 28.19 7.86
C ASP A 626 -38.82 27.34 8.10
N PRO A 627 -37.62 27.95 8.16
CA PRO A 627 -36.39 27.19 8.32
C PRO A 627 -36.35 26.54 9.72
N PRO A 628 -35.95 25.25 9.83
CA PRO A 628 -35.81 24.60 11.13
C PRO A 628 -34.76 25.36 11.96
N ALA A 629 -35.16 25.82 13.14
CA ALA A 629 -34.42 26.79 13.97
C ALA A 629 -33.18 26.21 14.68
N VAL A 630 -32.28 25.56 13.92
CA VAL A 630 -31.04 24.92 14.37
C VAL A 630 -29.83 25.45 13.58
N CYS A 631 -29.91 26.67 13.06
CA CYS A 631 -28.71 27.51 12.96
C CYS A 631 -28.09 27.65 14.36
N LEU A 632 -26.78 27.79 14.47
CA LEU A 632 -26.07 27.81 15.75
C LEU A 632 -26.40 29.08 16.57
N THR A 633 -27.50 29.07 17.31
CA THR A 633 -28.03 30.20 18.11
C THR A 633 -27.11 30.67 19.25
N GLY A 634 -26.03 29.94 19.54
CA GLY A 634 -24.92 30.41 20.38
C GLY A 634 -24.09 31.53 19.73
N PHE A 635 -24.12 31.65 18.39
CA PHE A 635 -23.61 32.80 17.65
C PHE A 635 -24.72 33.83 17.38
N ALA A 636 -25.44 34.24 18.43
CA ALA A 636 -26.15 35.52 18.41
C ALA A 636 -25.15 36.63 18.02
N PRO A 637 -25.57 37.66 17.26
CA PRO A 637 -24.64 38.59 16.61
C PRO A 637 -23.77 39.34 17.62
N LEU A 638 -22.55 38.85 17.79
CA LEU A 638 -21.44 39.60 18.37
C LEU A 638 -21.19 40.77 17.42
N ASP A 639 -21.54 41.97 17.89
CA ASP A 639 -21.77 43.18 17.10
C ASP A 639 -20.82 43.34 15.91
N ASN A 640 -21.34 43.66 14.72
CA ASN A 640 -20.55 43.79 13.50
C ASN A 640 -19.40 44.81 13.65
N GLN A 641 -19.52 45.75 14.59
CA GLN A 641 -18.44 46.67 14.98
C GLN A 641 -17.19 45.94 15.52
N MET A 642 -17.35 44.81 16.22
CA MET A 642 -16.24 44.07 16.86
C MET A 642 -15.37 43.30 15.84
N PHE A 643 -15.93 42.89 14.71
CA PHE A 643 -15.17 42.19 13.66
C PHE A 643 -14.53 43.15 12.63
N GLY A 644 -14.91 44.42 12.66
CA GLY A 644 -14.59 45.39 11.62
C GLY A 644 -15.46 45.17 10.37
N GLU A 645 -15.82 46.26 9.71
CA GLU A 645 -16.54 46.23 8.45
C GLU A 645 -15.63 45.66 7.35
N ILE A 646 -15.83 44.39 6.99
CA ILE A 646 -15.16 43.78 5.84
C ILE A 646 -15.74 44.44 4.60
N GLN A 647 -14.99 45.37 4.00
CA GLN A 647 -15.42 46.08 2.79
C GLN A 647 -15.37 45.16 1.57
N SER A 648 -16.40 44.33 1.43
CA SER A 648 -16.72 43.59 0.20
C SER A 648 -17.29 44.55 -0.85
N GLU A 649 -16.44 45.38 -1.46
CA GLU A 649 -16.76 46.01 -2.75
C GLU A 649 -16.64 44.96 -3.88
N GLY A 650 -17.56 44.00 -3.82
CA GLY A 650 -17.65 42.79 -4.64
C GLY A 650 -18.68 41.83 -4.03
N GLU A 651 -19.41 41.11 -4.88
CA GLU A 651 -20.45 40.16 -4.44
C GLU A 651 -19.89 39.13 -3.44
N PRO A 652 -20.63 38.77 -2.36
CA PRO A 652 -20.17 37.87 -1.31
C PRO A 652 -20.24 36.39 -1.70
N GLU A 653 -19.68 36.03 -2.86
CA GLU A 653 -19.29 34.66 -3.15
C GLU A 653 -17.89 34.36 -2.58
N PHE A 654 -17.69 33.11 -2.16
CA PHE A 654 -16.43 32.54 -1.66
C PHE A 654 -16.01 33.00 -0.25
N GLY A 655 -15.07 32.25 0.35
CA GLY A 655 -14.64 32.43 1.74
C GLY A 655 -13.47 33.42 1.87
N TYR A 656 -12.59 33.21 2.84
CA TYR A 656 -11.35 33.98 2.96
C TYR A 656 -10.37 33.79 1.77
N TYR A 657 -10.67 32.89 0.83
CA TYR A 657 -9.85 32.52 -0.32
C TYR A 657 -10.72 32.33 -1.57
N ASN A 658 -10.36 33.01 -2.66
CA ASN A 658 -11.04 32.88 -3.97
C ASN A 658 -10.52 31.69 -4.81
N GLN A 659 -9.55 30.94 -4.29
CA GLN A 659 -8.98 29.73 -4.90
C GLN A 659 -8.61 28.72 -3.80
N PRO A 660 -8.56 27.40 -4.09
CA PRO A 660 -8.11 26.41 -3.13
C PRO A 660 -6.67 26.68 -2.64
N VAL A 661 -6.50 26.80 -1.32
CA VAL A 661 -5.19 26.97 -0.69
C VAL A 661 -4.66 25.59 -0.29
N VAL A 662 -3.44 25.29 -0.74
CA VAL A 662 -2.81 23.99 -0.52
C VAL A 662 -2.26 23.94 0.92
N ARG A 663 -3.12 23.52 1.85
CA ARG A 663 -2.73 23.22 3.24
C ARG A 663 -1.84 21.97 3.34
N ALA A 664 -1.95 21.08 2.35
CA ALA A 664 -1.30 19.80 2.35
C ALA A 664 -0.89 19.31 0.95
N VAL A 665 0.22 18.57 0.87
CA VAL A 665 0.79 18.03 -0.38
C VAL A 665 1.06 16.53 -0.24
N ALA A 666 0.98 15.79 -1.34
CA ALA A 666 1.46 14.41 -1.45
C ALA A 666 2.95 14.39 -1.87
N PRO A 667 3.91 14.05 -0.98
CA PRO A 667 5.30 13.84 -1.40
C PRO A 667 5.45 12.60 -2.30
N ASP A 668 4.61 11.58 -2.11
CA ASP A 668 4.40 10.52 -3.11
C ASP A 668 2.95 10.57 -3.61
N LYS A 669 2.77 10.81 -4.91
CA LYS A 669 1.44 10.79 -5.55
C LYS A 669 0.77 9.43 -5.47
N ARG A 670 1.53 8.34 -5.31
CA ARG A 670 0.98 6.97 -5.23
C ARG A 670 0.29 6.73 -3.88
N SER A 671 0.80 7.31 -2.79
CA SER A 671 0.26 7.16 -1.43
C SER A 671 -0.84 8.18 -1.06
N TRP A 672 -1.19 9.10 -1.96
CA TRP A 672 -2.26 10.07 -1.73
C TRP A 672 -3.63 9.40 -1.79
N TYR A 673 -4.19 9.12 -0.61
CA TYR A 673 -5.57 8.69 -0.46
C TYR A 673 -6.47 9.89 -0.20
N GLY A 674 -7.50 10.05 -1.04
CA GLY A 674 -8.63 10.91 -0.69
C GLY A 674 -9.31 10.39 0.58
N GLY A 675 -9.60 11.28 1.53
CA GLY A 675 -10.23 10.91 2.79
C GLY A 675 -9.99 11.89 3.93
N VAL A 676 -10.47 11.49 5.11
CA VAL A 676 -10.51 12.34 6.30
C VAL A 676 -9.18 12.28 7.07
N TRP A 677 -8.55 13.43 7.23
CA TRP A 677 -7.39 13.63 8.08
C TRP A 677 -7.77 14.35 9.37
N ARG A 678 -7.09 14.02 10.48
CA ARG A 678 -7.30 14.65 11.79
C ARG A 678 -5.98 14.94 12.50
N LEU A 679 -5.89 16.16 13.02
CA LEU A 679 -4.82 16.68 13.86
C LEU A 679 -5.36 16.85 15.29
N GLU A 680 -5.04 15.94 16.21
CA GLU A 680 -5.59 15.89 17.58
C GLU A 680 -4.55 16.32 18.63
N TRP A 681 -4.76 17.43 19.34
CA TRP A 681 -3.87 17.92 20.40
C TRP A 681 -3.95 17.04 21.64
N GLU A 682 -2.79 16.56 22.10
CA GLU A 682 -2.69 15.50 23.09
C GLU A 682 -3.60 14.31 22.75
N GLY A 683 -3.55 13.93 21.47
CA GLY A 683 -4.41 12.91 20.91
C GLY A 683 -4.12 11.51 21.43
N ARG A 684 -5.16 10.65 21.40
CA ARG A 684 -5.03 9.24 21.77
C ARG A 684 -4.03 8.49 20.89
N VAL A 685 -3.26 7.59 21.50
CA VAL A 685 -2.44 6.58 20.81
C VAL A 685 -3.36 5.38 20.48
N PRO A 686 -3.53 4.97 19.21
CA PRO A 686 -4.33 3.80 18.82
C PRO A 686 -3.86 2.52 19.52
N GLY A 687 -4.71 1.50 19.57
CA GLY A 687 -4.43 0.22 20.27
C GLY A 687 -4.49 0.31 21.81
N THR A 688 -4.08 1.44 22.40
CA THR A 688 -3.92 1.60 23.86
C THR A 688 -5.20 1.75 24.69
N GLU A 689 -6.39 1.52 24.12
CA GLU A 689 -7.64 1.47 24.90
C GLU A 689 -7.83 0.09 25.52
N SER A 690 -7.87 0.02 26.84
CA SER A 690 -8.04 -1.23 27.56
C SER A 690 -8.91 -1.07 28.81
N THR A 691 -9.46 -2.21 29.27
CA THR A 691 -10.21 -2.38 30.52
C THR A 691 -9.56 -3.40 31.47
N SER A 692 -8.34 -3.88 31.16
CA SER A 692 -7.59 -4.88 31.91
C SER A 692 -6.32 -4.37 32.59
N GLY A 693 -6.12 -3.04 32.63
CA GLY A 693 -4.97 -2.45 33.31
C GLY A 693 -5.12 -2.56 34.83
N GLN A 694 -4.10 -3.09 35.51
CA GLN A 694 -4.04 -3.13 36.97
C GLN A 694 -3.06 -2.07 37.50
N LEU A 695 -3.51 -1.27 38.46
CA LEU A 695 -2.66 -0.31 39.16
C LEU A 695 -1.95 -0.98 40.34
N HIS A 696 -0.62 -0.89 40.35
CA HIS A 696 0.22 -1.28 41.47
C HIS A 696 0.82 -0.04 42.12
N CYS A 697 0.86 -0.05 43.45
CA CYS A 697 1.23 1.07 44.30
C CYS A 697 2.16 0.55 45.40
N GLU A 698 3.46 0.88 45.36
CA GLU A 698 4.41 0.33 46.34
C GLU A 698 4.26 0.99 47.71
N ASN A 699 4.01 2.30 47.73
CA ASN A 699 3.91 3.11 48.94
C ASN A 699 2.53 3.82 49.03
N PRO A 700 1.45 3.11 49.41
CA PRO A 700 0.15 3.73 49.64
C PRO A 700 0.19 4.73 50.81
N SER A 701 -0.49 5.86 50.64
CA SER A 701 -0.66 6.92 51.64
C SER A 701 -1.70 6.55 52.71
N TRP A 702 -1.97 7.45 53.66
CA TRP A 702 -2.93 7.21 54.75
C TRP A 702 -4.31 6.82 54.20
N ASP A 703 -4.90 5.77 54.79
CA ASP A 703 -6.12 5.07 54.37
C ASP A 703 -6.11 4.52 52.92
N GLY A 704 -4.97 4.52 52.24
CA GLY A 704 -4.70 3.81 50.98
C GLY A 704 -5.27 4.45 49.71
N GLY A 705 -5.84 5.65 49.79
CA GLY A 705 -6.55 6.28 48.67
C GLY A 705 -5.67 6.77 47.52
N ALA A 706 -4.46 7.24 47.84
CA ALA A 706 -3.45 7.68 46.87
C ALA A 706 -2.11 6.98 47.12
N CYS A 707 -1.23 6.88 46.12
CA CYS A 707 0.18 6.56 46.33
C CYS A 707 0.96 7.79 46.78
N LEU A 708 1.98 7.59 47.61
CA LEU A 708 3.00 8.59 47.91
C LEU A 708 4.03 8.61 46.77
N PRO A 709 4.23 9.73 46.06
CA PRO A 709 5.34 9.89 45.13
C PRO A 709 6.60 10.30 45.91
N LEU A 710 7.34 9.31 46.40
CA LEU A 710 8.67 9.47 46.96
C LEU A 710 9.70 9.55 45.84
N GLU A 711 9.58 8.69 44.82
CA GLU A 711 10.44 8.65 43.63
C GLU A 711 9.64 8.55 42.32
N ALA A 712 10.34 8.57 41.18
CA ALA A 712 9.73 8.53 39.85
C ALA A 712 9.45 7.09 39.41
N GLY A 713 8.38 6.49 39.95
CA GLY A 713 7.98 5.12 39.61
C GLY A 713 6.97 4.46 40.56
N ASP A 714 6.73 5.05 41.73
CA ASP A 714 6.03 4.46 42.88
C ASP A 714 4.59 3.95 42.63
N ALA A 715 4.00 4.34 41.49
CA ALA A 715 2.81 3.71 40.93
C ALA A 715 3.05 3.29 39.48
N LYS A 716 2.59 2.10 39.11
CA LYS A 716 2.64 1.60 37.73
C LYS A 716 1.32 0.94 37.31
N LEU A 717 1.04 1.01 36.02
CA LEU A 717 -0.05 0.33 35.35
C LEU A 717 0.52 -0.89 34.61
N VAL A 718 0.04 -2.08 34.94
CA VAL A 718 0.41 -3.34 34.28
C VAL A 718 -0.80 -3.85 33.51
N ASP A 719 -0.65 -4.11 32.22
CA ASP A 719 -1.68 -4.77 31.41
C ASP A 719 -1.05 -5.88 30.56
N PRO A 720 -1.22 -7.17 30.93
CA PRO A 720 -0.67 -8.30 30.19
C PRO A 720 -1.19 -8.48 28.76
N THR A 721 -2.22 -7.73 28.34
CA THR A 721 -2.80 -7.77 27.00
C THR A 721 -2.35 -6.62 26.10
N ALA A 722 -1.75 -5.56 26.68
CA ALA A 722 -1.29 -4.40 25.95
C ALA A 722 0.03 -4.66 25.20
N THR A 723 0.26 -3.86 24.15
CA THR A 723 1.43 -3.96 23.26
C THR A 723 2.14 -2.61 23.10
N PHE A 724 2.29 -1.89 24.21
CA PHE A 724 2.59 -0.45 24.26
C PHE A 724 3.72 0.03 23.34
N CYS A 725 4.84 -0.68 23.20
CA CYS A 725 5.90 -0.25 22.29
C CYS A 725 5.47 -0.42 20.82
N SER A 726 4.81 -1.53 20.49
CA SER A 726 4.22 -1.81 19.18
C SER A 726 3.03 -0.91 18.83
N ASP A 727 2.35 -0.34 19.84
CA ASP A 727 1.31 0.68 19.67
C ASP A 727 1.90 2.11 19.54
N GLY A 728 3.20 2.27 19.78
CA GLY A 728 3.91 3.54 19.65
C GLY A 728 3.90 4.44 20.88
N VAL A 729 3.73 3.89 22.09
CA VAL A 729 3.81 4.63 23.36
C VAL A 729 5.26 4.90 23.73
N VAL A 730 5.55 6.13 24.20
CA VAL A 730 6.91 6.54 24.59
C VAL A 730 6.94 7.25 25.94
N ARG A 731 8.13 7.29 26.54
CA ARG A 731 8.40 8.10 27.74
C ARG A 731 8.00 9.56 27.51
N GLY A 732 7.23 10.11 28.45
CA GLY A 732 6.74 11.48 28.44
C GLY A 732 5.31 11.66 27.94
N ASP A 733 4.69 10.62 27.37
CA ASP A 733 3.24 10.56 27.10
C ASP A 733 2.41 10.59 28.40
N LYS A 734 1.07 10.56 28.30
CA LYS A 734 0.18 10.51 29.47
C LYS A 734 -0.84 9.37 29.41
N VAL A 735 -1.04 8.67 30.52
CA VAL A 735 -2.22 7.81 30.72
C VAL A 735 -3.40 8.69 31.13
N VAL A 736 -4.57 8.44 30.53
CA VAL A 736 -5.85 8.95 31.02
C VAL A 736 -6.69 7.77 31.48
N ILE A 737 -6.97 7.71 32.78
CA ILE A 737 -7.88 6.72 33.37
C ILE A 737 -9.31 7.18 33.08
N ALA A 738 -10.16 6.24 32.64
CA ALA A 738 -11.55 6.53 32.36
C ALA A 738 -12.33 6.75 33.66
N ALA A 739 -12.98 7.90 33.76
CA ALA A 739 -13.88 8.24 34.85
C ALA A 739 -15.33 8.02 34.43
N CYS A 740 -16.21 7.74 35.38
CA CYS A 740 -17.63 7.48 35.15
C CYS A 740 -18.48 8.70 35.52
N THR A 741 -19.63 8.87 34.86
CA THR A 741 -20.69 9.82 35.29
C THR A 741 -21.99 9.11 35.65
N ARG A 742 -22.08 7.80 35.36
CA ARG A 742 -23.24 6.92 35.59
C ARG A 742 -22.75 5.50 35.80
N GLU A 743 -23.56 4.67 36.47
CA GLU A 743 -23.30 3.23 36.69
C GLU A 743 -22.96 2.49 35.39
N THR A 744 -23.64 2.83 34.27
CA THR A 744 -23.41 2.22 32.94
C THR A 744 -22.09 2.61 32.28
N GLY A 745 -21.29 3.47 32.90
CA GLY A 745 -19.92 3.78 32.48
C GLY A 745 -18.86 2.87 33.08
N CYS A 746 -19.24 1.97 33.99
CA CYS A 746 -18.32 1.04 34.66
C CYS A 746 -18.38 -0.38 34.09
N PRO A 747 -17.27 -1.14 34.16
CA PRO A 747 -17.24 -2.58 33.93
C PRO A 747 -18.30 -3.37 34.73
N GLN A 748 -18.64 -4.57 34.23
CA GLN A 748 -19.60 -5.44 34.92
C GLN A 748 -19.08 -5.85 36.31
N GLY A 749 -19.87 -5.59 37.36
CA GLY A 749 -19.49 -5.84 38.75
C GLY A 749 -18.91 -4.60 39.46
N GLN A 750 -18.75 -3.47 38.77
CA GLN A 750 -18.34 -2.19 39.34
C GLN A 750 -19.49 -1.17 39.32
N ARG A 751 -19.39 -0.16 40.19
CA ARG A 751 -20.35 0.94 40.37
C ARG A 751 -19.66 2.29 40.46
N CYS A 752 -20.38 3.34 40.05
CA CYS A 752 -19.84 4.68 39.87
C CYS A 752 -19.89 5.51 41.16
N LEU A 753 -18.74 5.65 41.83
CA LEU A 753 -18.58 6.44 43.04
C LEU A 753 -18.37 7.93 42.72
N THR A 754 -19.45 8.70 42.76
CA THR A 754 -19.43 10.18 42.66
C THR A 754 -19.52 10.86 44.03
N ASN A 755 -19.09 12.12 44.14
CA ASN A 755 -19.39 12.97 45.30
C ASN A 755 -20.78 13.64 45.14
N PRO A 756 -21.81 13.27 45.94
CA PRO A 756 -23.15 13.85 45.84
C PRO A 756 -23.25 15.30 46.39
N ARG A 757 -22.12 15.92 46.74
CA ARG A 757 -22.01 17.33 47.14
C ARG A 757 -21.00 18.12 46.31
N GLY A 758 -20.27 17.46 45.41
CA GLY A 758 -19.24 18.11 44.58
C GLY A 758 -19.87 18.88 43.42
N ASN A 759 -19.08 19.77 42.81
CA ASN A 759 -19.47 20.46 41.57
C ASN A 759 -19.17 19.62 40.31
N SER A 760 -18.97 18.31 40.48
CA SER A 760 -18.54 17.37 39.45
C SER A 760 -19.56 16.24 39.31
N GLU A 761 -20.01 15.95 38.10
CA GLU A 761 -20.74 14.70 37.79
C GLU A 761 -19.78 13.50 37.66
N THR A 762 -18.47 13.75 37.68
CA THR A 762 -17.42 12.75 37.49
C THR A 762 -17.13 11.97 38.78
N GLY A 763 -16.98 10.65 38.65
CA GLY A 763 -16.59 9.73 39.71
C GLY A 763 -15.69 8.60 39.20
N ILE A 764 -15.37 7.66 40.08
CA ILE A 764 -14.52 6.50 39.79
C ILE A 764 -15.32 5.20 39.88
N CYS A 765 -14.94 4.19 39.11
CA CYS A 765 -15.52 2.86 39.21
C CYS A 765 -14.85 2.10 40.36
N VAL A 766 -15.66 1.60 41.29
CA VAL A 766 -15.24 0.73 42.41
C VAL A 766 -16.06 -0.54 42.40
N SER A 767 -15.62 -1.61 43.09
CA SER A 767 -16.41 -2.86 43.15
C SER A 767 -17.83 -2.59 43.67
N GLU A 768 -18.83 -3.29 43.14
CA GLU A 768 -20.23 -3.17 43.59
C GLU A 768 -20.34 -3.44 45.10
N ARG A 769 -19.52 -4.37 45.61
CA ARG A 769 -19.45 -4.70 47.03
C ARG A 769 -18.91 -3.53 47.87
N ASP A 770 -17.80 -2.90 47.47
CA ASP A 770 -17.22 -1.79 48.21
C ASP A 770 -18.08 -0.52 48.09
N PHE A 771 -18.87 -0.40 47.02
CA PHE A 771 -19.93 0.61 46.93
C PHE A 771 -21.03 0.38 47.98
N GLU A 772 -21.47 -0.86 48.19
CA GLU A 772 -22.48 -1.19 49.21
C GLU A 772 -21.92 -1.12 50.65
N ASP A 773 -20.76 -1.74 50.92
CA ASP A 773 -20.16 -1.85 52.26
C ASP A 773 -19.46 -0.55 52.71
N ARG A 774 -18.83 0.22 51.80
CA ARG A 774 -17.80 1.23 52.15
C ARG A 774 -17.95 2.60 51.50
N ALA A 775 -18.92 2.86 50.62
CA ALA A 775 -19.01 4.13 49.88
C ALA A 775 -18.93 5.45 50.71
N PRO A 776 -19.46 5.55 51.96
CA PRO A 776 -19.25 6.75 52.78
C PRO A 776 -17.79 7.00 53.17
N THR A 777 -17.00 5.93 53.37
CA THR A 777 -15.57 6.01 53.64
C THR A 777 -14.79 6.28 52.35
N LEU A 778 -15.13 5.58 51.26
CA LEU A 778 -14.48 5.79 49.96
C LEU A 778 -14.67 7.22 49.44
N ARG A 779 -15.81 7.88 49.68
CA ARG A 779 -15.97 9.30 49.31
C ARG A 779 -15.02 10.25 50.02
N ASN A 780 -14.54 9.90 51.22
CA ASN A 780 -13.55 10.70 51.95
C ASN A 780 -12.12 10.33 51.50
N VAL A 781 -11.83 9.03 51.39
CA VAL A 781 -10.50 8.50 51.02
C VAL A 781 -10.15 8.81 49.56
N CYS A 782 -11.14 8.75 48.67
CA CYS A 782 -11.00 8.99 47.24
C CYS A 782 -11.44 10.40 46.81
N ALA A 783 -11.62 11.33 47.75
CA ALA A 783 -12.07 12.70 47.48
C ALA A 783 -11.22 13.41 46.41
N ASP A 784 -9.90 13.24 46.47
CA ASP A 784 -8.94 13.75 45.49
C ASP A 784 -9.18 13.20 44.05
N PHE A 785 -10.06 12.22 43.81
CA PHE A 785 -10.38 11.63 42.49
C PHE A 785 -11.86 11.79 42.07
N ILE A 786 -12.73 12.29 42.94
CA ILE A 786 -14.19 12.39 42.69
C ILE A 786 -14.74 13.80 42.94
N ASP A 787 -13.87 14.78 43.19
CA ASP A 787 -14.24 16.19 43.33
C ASP A 787 -13.14 17.13 42.79
N ASP A 788 -13.56 18.19 42.11
CA ASP A 788 -12.71 19.30 41.65
C ASP A 788 -13.57 20.58 41.63
N PRO A 789 -13.21 21.64 42.38
CA PRO A 789 -13.89 22.93 42.31
C PRO A 789 -13.89 23.53 40.89
N CYS A 790 -12.94 23.14 40.02
CA CYS A 790 -12.90 23.53 38.62
C CYS A 790 -13.99 22.86 37.76
N GLY A 791 -14.55 21.70 38.14
CA GLY A 791 -15.58 20.99 37.36
C GLY A 791 -15.29 19.49 37.21
N PRO A 792 -15.29 18.90 35.99
CA PRO A 792 -14.99 17.49 35.77
C PRO A 792 -13.60 17.10 36.31
N VAL A 793 -13.51 15.98 37.04
CA VAL A 793 -12.21 15.46 37.47
C VAL A 793 -11.45 14.86 36.29
N HIS A 794 -10.20 15.26 36.09
CA HIS A 794 -9.31 14.73 35.05
C HIS A 794 -8.25 13.81 35.67
N LEU A 795 -8.32 12.50 35.36
CA LEU A 795 -7.41 11.48 35.87
C LEU A 795 -6.25 11.23 34.89
N GLU A 796 -5.36 12.22 34.76
CA GLU A 796 -4.22 12.18 33.83
C GLU A 796 -2.87 12.06 34.56
N TYR A 797 -2.01 11.16 34.07
CA TYR A 797 -0.73 10.80 34.70
C TYR A 797 0.40 10.75 33.68
N LEU A 798 1.57 11.28 34.05
CA LEU A 798 2.77 11.27 33.20
C LEU A 798 3.39 9.88 33.15
N ILE A 799 3.71 9.39 31.95
CA ILE A 799 4.46 8.15 31.74
C ILE A 799 5.96 8.46 31.89
N THR A 800 6.57 7.98 32.97
CA THR A 800 7.99 8.18 33.27
C THR A 800 8.88 7.14 32.60
N HIS A 801 8.39 5.90 32.49
CA HIS A 801 8.96 4.79 31.72
C HIS A 801 7.83 3.99 31.08
N ALA A 802 8.09 3.41 29.90
CA ALA A 802 7.16 2.55 29.19
C ALA A 802 7.89 1.26 28.81
N TYR A 803 7.20 0.13 28.94
CA TYR A 803 7.60 -1.22 28.52
C TYR A 803 6.42 -1.85 27.78
N GLN A 804 6.62 -2.97 27.07
CA GLN A 804 5.58 -3.57 26.20
C GLN A 804 4.22 -3.78 26.89
N ASN A 805 4.20 -4.12 28.18
CA ASN A 805 2.99 -4.42 28.96
C ASN A 805 2.92 -3.67 30.31
N GLU A 806 3.75 -2.64 30.51
CA GLU A 806 3.89 -1.94 31.80
C GLU A 806 4.26 -0.45 31.62
N LEU A 807 3.51 0.45 32.28
CA LEU A 807 3.73 1.90 32.26
C LEU A 807 3.96 2.44 33.66
N TRP A 808 5.06 3.17 33.86
CA TRP A 808 5.44 3.76 35.15
C TRP A 808 4.90 5.19 35.23
N LEU A 809 4.19 5.53 36.31
CA LEU A 809 3.36 6.73 36.38
C LEU A 809 3.88 7.76 37.39
N GLN A 810 3.68 9.04 37.06
CA GLN A 810 3.90 10.16 37.96
C GLN A 810 2.70 11.13 37.93
N ALA A 811 2.44 11.80 39.05
CA ALA A 811 1.45 12.86 39.13
C ALA A 811 1.76 13.95 38.08
N LEU A 812 0.78 14.31 37.26
CA LEU A 812 0.96 15.29 36.21
C LEU A 812 0.96 16.71 36.78
N ASP A 813 1.95 17.50 36.41
CA ASP A 813 2.02 18.94 36.69
C ASP A 813 0.80 19.66 36.06
N ARG A 814 0.09 20.53 36.81
CA ARG A 814 -1.06 21.27 36.25
C ARG A 814 -0.56 22.14 35.09
N PRO A 815 -1.12 22.02 33.88
CA PRO A 815 -0.63 22.78 32.73
C PRO A 815 -0.85 24.28 32.93
N ALA A 816 0.13 25.08 32.48
CA ALA A 816 -0.06 26.52 32.38
C ALA A 816 -1.08 26.84 31.28
N VAL A 817 -1.94 27.83 31.56
CA VAL A 817 -2.87 28.43 30.60
C VAL A 817 -2.42 29.86 30.33
N SER A 818 -2.66 30.32 29.10
CA SER A 818 -2.30 31.67 28.71
C SER A 818 -3.30 32.66 29.28
N VAL A 819 -2.83 33.68 30.00
CA VAL A 819 -3.65 34.66 30.71
C VAL A 819 -3.20 36.07 30.36
N LEU A 820 -4.15 36.88 29.93
CA LEU A 820 -4.00 38.33 29.86
C LEU A 820 -4.26 38.91 31.26
N PRO A 821 -3.31 39.66 31.87
CA PRO A 821 -3.53 40.30 33.16
C PRO A 821 -4.79 41.16 33.17
N ALA A 822 -5.58 41.06 34.25
CA ALA A 822 -6.90 41.68 34.30
C ALA A 822 -6.81 43.21 34.26
N TRP A 823 -7.64 43.81 33.41
CA TRP A 823 -7.78 45.25 33.31
C TRP A 823 -8.80 45.73 34.34
N ASP A 824 -8.39 46.62 35.26
CA ASP A 824 -9.34 47.40 36.05
C ASP A 824 -10.08 48.35 35.09
N PRO A 825 -11.41 48.20 34.92
CA PRO A 825 -12.18 49.04 34.00
C PRO A 825 -12.27 50.51 34.44
N ASN A 826 -11.77 50.85 35.62
CA ASN A 826 -11.69 52.21 36.14
C ASN A 826 -10.29 52.84 35.97
N ALA A 827 -9.27 52.06 35.60
CA ALA A 827 -7.91 52.57 35.41
C ALA A 827 -7.86 53.54 34.22
N THR A 828 -7.22 54.69 34.41
CA THR A 828 -7.10 55.69 33.33
C THR A 828 -6.12 55.21 32.26
N ALA A 829 -6.22 55.76 31.05
CA ALA A 829 -5.34 55.43 29.93
C ALA A 829 -3.84 55.73 30.18
N ALA A 830 -3.49 56.42 31.28
CA ALA A 830 -2.12 56.65 31.73
C ALA A 830 -1.63 55.65 32.81
N GLU A 831 -2.53 54.85 33.37
CA GLU A 831 -2.25 53.81 34.37
C GLU A 831 -2.23 52.40 33.77
N VAL A 832 -2.76 52.24 32.55
CA VAL A 832 -2.60 51.02 31.73
C VAL A 832 -1.10 50.83 31.41
N PRO A 833 -0.48 49.68 31.72
CA PRO A 833 0.88 49.37 31.31
C PRO A 833 1.01 49.39 29.78
N ALA A 834 2.03 50.10 29.28
CA ALA A 834 2.31 50.22 27.84
C ALA A 834 2.72 48.89 27.19
N ASP A 835 3.19 47.93 27.98
CA ASP A 835 3.54 46.57 27.55
C ASP A 835 2.56 45.58 28.18
N ARG A 836 1.42 45.37 27.51
CA ARG A 836 0.45 44.32 27.88
C ARG A 836 0.95 42.96 27.39
N THR A 837 1.84 42.36 28.18
CA THR A 837 2.31 40.99 27.96
C THR A 837 1.25 39.96 28.38
N GLU A 838 1.08 38.94 27.55
CA GLU A 838 0.35 37.72 27.90
C GLU A 838 1.26 36.82 28.76
N THR A 839 0.68 36.13 29.75
CA THR A 839 1.44 35.43 30.79
C THR A 839 0.96 33.98 30.97
N ASP A 840 1.89 33.04 31.02
CA ASP A 840 1.61 31.61 31.20
C ASP A 840 1.43 31.27 32.69
N ARG A 841 0.19 31.31 33.17
CA ARG A 841 -0.17 31.12 34.59
C ARG A 841 -0.65 29.68 34.87
N LYS A 842 -0.23 29.10 35.99
CA LYS A 842 -0.70 27.78 36.47
C LYS A 842 -1.88 28.00 37.44
N LEU A 843 -3.11 27.92 36.94
CA LEU A 843 -4.31 28.35 37.67
C LEU A 843 -5.01 27.24 38.46
N VAL A 844 -5.18 27.45 39.77
CA VAL A 844 -5.88 26.56 40.72
C VAL A 844 -7.24 27.16 41.07
N CYS A 845 -8.33 26.38 41.11
CA CYS A 845 -9.63 26.92 41.50
C CYS A 845 -9.76 27.08 43.02
N THR A 846 -10.36 28.18 43.48
CA THR A 846 -10.70 28.38 44.90
C THR A 846 -11.74 27.36 45.37
N GLU A 847 -11.65 26.90 46.63
CA GLU A 847 -12.60 25.91 47.19
C GLU A 847 -14.05 26.39 47.10
N THR A 848 -14.29 27.66 47.43
CA THR A 848 -15.55 28.34 47.18
C THR A 848 -15.57 28.94 45.77
N GLN A 849 -16.61 28.62 45.01
CA GLN A 849 -16.95 29.24 43.73
C GLN A 849 -18.27 30.02 43.88
N PRO A 850 -18.45 31.19 43.24
CA PRO A 850 -19.71 31.94 43.29
C PRO A 850 -20.86 31.19 42.60
N ASP A 851 -22.09 31.37 43.11
CA ASP A 851 -23.31 30.77 42.57
C ASP A 851 -23.55 31.24 41.11
N GLY A 852 -23.49 30.30 40.17
CA GLY A 852 -23.59 30.58 38.73
C GLY A 852 -22.24 30.82 38.02
N GLY A 853 -21.13 30.85 38.76
CA GLY A 853 -19.80 31.17 38.24
C GLY A 853 -19.50 32.68 38.26
N CYS A 854 -18.30 33.04 37.81
CA CYS A 854 -17.86 34.43 37.71
C CYS A 854 -17.97 34.94 36.26
N THR A 855 -17.90 36.26 36.10
CA THR A 855 -17.84 36.95 34.80
C THR A 855 -16.67 37.94 34.71
N VAL A 856 -16.28 38.53 35.85
CA VAL A 856 -15.12 39.40 36.04
C VAL A 856 -14.42 39.06 37.36
N ASP A 857 -13.14 39.41 37.49
CA ASP A 857 -12.31 39.11 38.66
C ASP A 857 -12.89 39.65 39.98
N GLN A 858 -13.65 40.74 39.92
CA GLN A 858 -14.31 41.31 41.09
C GLN A 858 -15.38 40.36 41.69
N ASP A 859 -15.98 39.47 40.90
CA ASP A 859 -16.88 38.42 41.38
C ASP A 859 -16.14 37.40 42.27
N CYS A 860 -14.83 37.28 42.08
CA CYS A 860 -13.94 36.38 42.81
C CYS A 860 -13.31 36.99 44.08
N ALA A 861 -13.52 38.29 44.34
CA ALA A 861 -12.97 38.96 45.51
C ALA A 861 -13.44 38.32 46.84
N ALA A 862 -14.64 37.72 46.87
CA ALA A 862 -15.15 37.00 48.04
C ALA A 862 -14.53 35.61 48.26
N ALA A 863 -13.78 35.08 47.28
CA ALA A 863 -13.09 33.79 47.34
C ALA A 863 -11.59 33.91 47.68
N SER A 864 -11.06 35.14 47.79
CA SER A 864 -9.70 35.38 48.31
C SER A 864 -9.73 35.49 49.84
N SER A 865 -9.28 34.44 50.53
CA SER A 865 -9.19 34.40 51.99
C SER A 865 -7.99 35.17 52.55
N ASP A 866 -6.85 35.10 51.85
CA ASP A 866 -5.54 35.49 52.37
C ASP A 866 -4.85 36.62 51.57
N GLY A 867 -5.61 37.31 50.70
CA GLY A 867 -5.10 38.39 49.86
C GLY A 867 -4.34 37.92 48.61
N THR A 868 -4.40 36.62 48.29
CA THR A 868 -3.97 36.05 47.01
C THR A 868 -4.75 36.68 45.87
N GLU A 869 -4.09 36.95 44.74
CA GLU A 869 -4.75 37.35 43.50
C GLU A 869 -5.66 36.20 43.00
N VAL A 870 -6.96 36.45 42.92
CA VAL A 870 -7.95 35.50 42.39
C VAL A 870 -8.61 36.13 41.17
N ILE A 871 -8.40 35.54 40.01
CA ILE A 871 -8.89 36.00 38.71
C ILE A 871 -10.11 35.18 38.27
N CYS A 872 -10.96 35.74 37.40
CA CYS A 872 -12.07 35.02 36.80
C CYS A 872 -11.65 34.39 35.47
N PHE A 873 -11.43 33.07 35.47
CA PHE A 873 -11.01 32.33 34.29
C PHE A 873 -11.99 31.20 33.96
N GLU A 874 -12.52 31.21 32.73
CA GLU A 874 -13.55 30.27 32.24
C GLU A 874 -14.83 30.22 33.13
N GLY A 875 -15.18 31.33 33.77
CA GLY A 875 -16.30 31.40 34.70
C GLY A 875 -16.05 30.74 36.06
N LYS A 876 -14.80 30.40 36.37
CA LYS A 876 -14.35 29.91 37.67
C LYS A 876 -13.36 30.89 38.29
N CYS A 877 -13.45 31.06 39.60
CA CYS A 877 -12.48 31.82 40.37
C CYS A 877 -11.22 30.98 40.57
N ARG A 878 -10.08 31.48 40.08
CA ARG A 878 -8.80 30.78 40.11
C ARG A 878 -7.68 31.69 40.61
N TYR A 879 -6.73 31.12 41.34
CA TYR A 879 -5.55 31.79 41.84
C TYR A 879 -4.27 31.14 41.28
N ASP A 880 -3.16 31.86 41.36
CA ASP A 880 -1.87 31.35 40.91
C ASP A 880 -1.32 30.26 41.82
N CYS A 881 -0.74 29.24 41.20
CA CYS A 881 0.17 28.33 41.84
C CYS A 881 1.31 29.06 42.55
N PRO A 882 1.56 28.82 43.86
CA PRO A 882 2.80 29.30 44.48
C PRO A 882 4.01 28.66 43.79
N GLU A 883 4.98 29.46 43.37
CA GLU A 883 6.19 29.00 42.66
C GLU A 883 6.97 27.92 43.44
N ASN A 884 6.86 27.95 44.77
CA ASN A 884 7.44 26.99 45.69
C ASN A 884 6.31 26.36 46.54
N PRO A 885 5.63 25.31 46.05
CA PRO A 885 4.66 24.58 46.87
C PRO A 885 5.37 23.96 48.08
N THR A 886 4.76 24.07 49.26
CA THR A 886 5.34 23.49 50.47
C THR A 886 5.08 21.97 50.52
N PRO A 887 5.90 21.17 51.23
CA PRO A 887 5.64 19.74 51.38
C PRO A 887 4.28 19.42 52.03
N ASP A 888 3.74 20.36 52.83
CA ASP A 888 2.46 20.25 53.53
C ASP A 888 1.27 20.74 52.67
N ASP A 889 1.49 21.69 51.74
CA ASP A 889 0.56 22.03 50.66
C ASP A 889 1.16 21.83 49.25
N PRO A 890 1.22 20.58 48.79
CA PRO A 890 1.48 20.24 47.40
C PRO A 890 0.19 20.17 46.56
N LYS A 891 -0.98 20.56 47.10
CA LYS A 891 -2.28 20.26 46.48
C LYS A 891 -2.61 21.17 45.30
N GLY A 892 -2.15 22.42 45.29
CA GLY A 892 -2.52 23.36 44.22
C GLY A 892 -2.02 22.97 42.82
N CYS A 893 -0.78 22.51 42.72
CA CYS A 893 -0.02 22.59 41.45
C CYS A 893 0.17 21.28 40.69
N MET A 894 -0.13 20.14 41.29
CA MET A 894 -0.35 18.90 40.54
C MET A 894 -1.81 18.83 40.08
N LEU A 895 -2.06 18.13 38.97
CA LEU A 895 -3.42 17.91 38.46
C LEU A 895 -4.21 17.04 39.43
N ARG A 896 -3.65 15.88 39.81
CA ARG A 896 -4.16 14.87 40.75
C ARG A 896 -2.99 14.09 41.34
N ARG A 897 -3.18 13.48 42.52
CA ARG A 897 -2.23 12.51 43.11
C ARG A 897 -2.31 11.17 42.38
N LEU A 898 -1.27 10.33 42.54
CA LEU A 898 -1.25 8.97 41.99
C LEU A 898 -2.34 8.09 42.63
N PRO A 899 -3.04 7.25 41.84
CA PRO A 899 -4.19 6.46 42.30
C PRO A 899 -3.76 5.33 43.25
N GLY A 900 -4.35 5.27 44.45
CA GLY A 900 -4.06 4.24 45.46
C GLY A 900 -5.03 3.06 45.43
N PRO A 901 -4.61 1.89 45.95
CA PRO A 901 -5.36 0.65 45.84
C PRO A 901 -6.71 0.68 46.56
N ALA A 902 -6.92 1.53 47.56
CA ALA A 902 -8.24 1.64 48.22
C ALA A 902 -9.31 2.33 47.35
N CYS A 903 -8.90 2.99 46.25
CA CYS A 903 -9.79 3.64 45.29
C CYS A 903 -9.83 2.92 43.93
N PHE A 904 -8.79 2.14 43.61
CA PHE A 904 -8.61 1.44 42.34
C PHE A 904 -8.04 0.03 42.59
N GLU A 905 -8.81 -0.82 43.29
CA GLU A 905 -8.38 -2.18 43.70
C GLU A 905 -8.46 -3.21 42.55
N GLU A 906 -9.34 -2.96 41.58
CA GLU A 906 -9.64 -3.84 40.45
C GLU A 906 -9.03 -3.34 39.12
N LEU A 907 -9.37 -4.01 38.02
CA LEU A 907 -9.01 -3.61 36.66
C LEU A 907 -9.62 -2.23 36.35
N VAL A 908 -8.79 -1.32 35.83
CA VAL A 908 -9.20 0.03 35.42
C VAL A 908 -9.30 0.16 33.91
N ALA A 909 -10.32 0.90 33.46
CA ALA A 909 -10.41 1.35 32.08
C ALA A 909 -9.48 2.56 31.86
N TYR A 910 -8.68 2.55 30.79
CA TYR A 910 -7.72 3.61 30.48
C TYR A 910 -7.48 3.77 28.97
N SER A 911 -6.83 4.87 28.60
CA SER A 911 -6.21 5.05 27.28
C SER A 911 -4.93 5.87 27.37
N VAL A 912 -3.94 5.61 26.51
CA VAL A 912 -2.75 6.47 26.41
C VAL A 912 -3.02 7.61 25.43
N ARG A 913 -2.54 8.80 25.78
CA ARG A 913 -2.53 9.99 24.94
C ARG A 913 -1.11 10.50 24.80
N ALA A 914 -0.76 11.00 23.63
CA ALA A 914 0.46 11.75 23.45
C ALA A 914 0.40 13.05 24.28
N ARG A 915 1.54 13.56 24.76
CA ARG A 915 1.59 14.75 25.63
C ARG A 915 2.38 15.89 24.99
N ALA A 916 1.87 17.11 25.10
CA ALA A 916 2.42 18.32 24.51
C ALA A 916 2.73 18.16 23.00
N SER A 917 1.88 17.42 22.29
CA SER A 917 2.04 17.12 20.87
C SER A 917 0.70 16.97 20.17
N PHE A 918 0.61 17.39 18.91
CA PHE A 918 -0.45 16.91 18.04
C PHE A 918 -0.18 15.47 17.59
N VAL A 919 -1.25 14.68 17.44
CA VAL A 919 -1.26 13.39 16.76
C VAL A 919 -1.94 13.56 15.41
N VAL A 920 -1.23 13.24 14.33
CA VAL A 920 -1.76 13.25 12.96
C VAL A 920 -2.26 11.86 12.60
N ARG A 921 -3.49 11.77 12.08
CA ARG A 921 -4.11 10.55 11.54
C ARG A 921 -4.70 10.82 10.17
N GLY A 922 -4.54 9.89 9.24
CA GLY A 922 -5.19 9.91 7.93
C GLY A 922 -6.17 8.75 7.72
N PRO A 923 -6.70 8.60 6.49
CA PRO A 923 -7.48 7.44 6.09
C PRO A 923 -6.66 6.14 6.15
N GLY A 924 -7.34 5.00 6.32
CA GLY A 924 -6.70 3.68 6.38
C GLY A 924 -5.78 3.49 7.59
N ARG A 925 -4.55 3.01 7.36
CA ARG A 925 -3.52 2.80 8.39
C ARG A 925 -2.49 3.95 8.46
N ALA A 926 -2.85 5.16 8.04
CA ALA A 926 -1.97 6.33 8.06
C ALA A 926 -1.78 6.92 9.48
N SER A 927 -1.17 6.13 10.37
CA SER A 927 -0.85 6.50 11.77
C SER A 927 0.51 5.93 12.19
N PHE A 928 1.57 6.68 11.90
CA PHE A 928 2.97 6.26 12.03
C PHE A 928 3.48 6.53 13.45
N LEU A 929 2.76 6.02 14.45
CA LEU A 929 3.09 6.16 15.86
C LEU A 929 4.09 5.10 16.33
N HIS A 930 4.07 3.93 15.67
CA HIS A 930 4.84 2.75 16.04
C HIS A 930 6.14 2.59 15.25
N ASP A 931 6.20 3.05 14.00
CA ASP A 931 7.34 2.86 13.10
C ASP A 931 8.67 3.40 13.67
N ARG A 932 8.63 4.47 14.48
CA ARG A 932 9.81 5.04 15.19
C ARG A 932 9.89 4.69 16.67
N VAL A 933 9.22 3.64 17.15
CA VAL A 933 9.31 3.17 18.55
C VAL A 933 9.87 1.76 18.59
N ARG A 934 11.03 1.58 19.22
CA ARG A 934 11.65 0.26 19.42
C ARG A 934 11.78 -0.12 20.88
N VAL A 935 11.85 -1.42 21.12
CA VAL A 935 12.22 -1.98 22.43
C VAL A 935 13.74 -1.84 22.59
N ALA A 936 14.18 -1.10 23.60
CA ALA A 936 15.58 -0.99 23.99
C ALA A 936 16.09 -2.28 24.66
N PRO A 937 17.41 -2.50 24.80
CA PRO A 937 17.96 -3.72 25.40
C PRO A 937 17.58 -3.95 26.88
N ASP A 938 17.05 -2.95 27.57
CA ASP A 938 16.49 -3.03 28.92
C ASP A 938 14.96 -3.28 28.95
N GLY A 939 14.33 -3.38 27.77
CA GLY A 939 12.90 -3.58 27.60
C GLY A 939 12.07 -2.29 27.44
N GLN A 940 12.68 -1.10 27.56
CA GLN A 940 11.91 0.16 27.48
C GLN A 940 11.49 0.50 26.05
N CYS A 941 10.28 1.05 25.88
CA CYS A 941 9.84 1.66 24.63
C CYS A 941 10.56 3.00 24.43
N VAL A 942 11.48 3.06 23.46
CA VAL A 942 12.23 4.27 23.12
C VAL A 942 11.86 4.78 21.73
N GLU A 943 11.63 6.08 21.63
CA GLU A 943 11.58 6.81 20.36
C GLU A 943 12.97 6.76 19.71
N LEU A 944 13.06 6.44 18.42
CA LEU A 944 14.32 6.47 17.67
C LEU A 944 14.92 7.88 17.72
N ALA A 945 16.24 7.97 17.89
CA ALA A 945 16.93 9.25 17.90
C ALA A 945 16.74 9.96 16.55
N PRO A 946 16.72 11.31 16.48
CA PRO A 946 16.54 12.04 15.22
C PRO A 946 17.56 11.65 14.14
N ASP A 947 18.77 11.28 14.57
CA ASP A 947 19.94 10.83 13.81
C ASP A 947 20.01 9.30 13.59
N ASP A 948 19.07 8.51 14.12
CA ASP A 948 18.99 7.06 13.88
C ASP A 948 18.34 6.79 12.51
N LEU A 949 19.17 6.79 11.46
CA LEU A 949 18.75 6.71 10.06
C LEU A 949 18.14 5.35 9.66
N SER A 950 18.09 4.37 10.57
CA SER A 950 17.50 3.04 10.32
C SER A 950 15.99 3.07 10.02
N VAL A 951 15.31 4.16 10.39
CA VAL A 951 13.92 4.44 10.00
C VAL A 951 13.80 5.94 9.69
N SER A 952 13.30 6.27 8.49
CA SER A 952 13.14 7.67 8.06
C SER A 952 12.42 8.53 9.12
N PRO A 953 12.96 9.72 9.48
CA PRO A 953 12.30 10.69 10.35
C PRO A 953 10.88 11.09 9.95
N LEU A 954 10.52 10.85 8.70
CA LEU A 954 9.21 11.15 8.13
C LEU A 954 8.14 10.10 8.53
N LEU A 955 8.54 8.92 9.03
CA LEU A 955 7.63 7.90 9.58
C LEU A 955 7.17 8.22 11.01
N THR A 956 6.70 9.44 11.25
CA THR A 956 6.10 9.86 12.52
C THR A 956 4.67 10.37 12.32
N SER A 957 3.82 10.16 13.31
CA SER A 957 2.51 10.79 13.45
C SER A 957 2.44 11.78 14.63
N ARG A 958 3.60 12.18 15.19
CA ARG A 958 3.72 13.05 16.38
C ARG A 958 4.32 14.40 15.99
N ILE A 959 3.64 15.49 16.35
CA ILE A 959 4.17 16.87 16.25
C ILE A 959 4.31 17.43 17.66
N LYS A 960 5.49 17.21 18.25
CA LYS A 960 5.83 17.61 19.63
C LYS A 960 6.17 19.10 19.66
N LEU A 961 5.50 19.86 20.53
CA LEU A 961 5.70 21.31 20.65
C LEU A 961 6.14 21.67 22.06
N GLY A 962 7.24 22.40 22.16
CA GLY A 962 7.69 23.09 23.37
C GLY A 962 6.77 24.27 23.76
N PRO A 963 7.07 25.01 24.84
CA PRO A 963 6.14 25.99 25.39
C PRO A 963 5.92 27.23 24.51
N THR A 964 6.93 27.70 23.79
CA THR A 964 6.92 28.99 23.06
C THR A 964 7.63 28.89 21.70
N ASP A 965 7.49 29.92 20.86
CA ASP A 965 8.19 30.07 19.57
C ASP A 965 9.73 29.93 19.67
N GLN A 966 10.33 30.61 20.65
CA GLN A 966 11.78 30.56 20.93
C GLN A 966 12.26 29.21 21.48
N ASN A 967 11.33 28.35 21.90
CA ASN A 967 11.63 27.06 22.51
C ASN A 967 10.60 26.01 22.04
N LEU A 968 10.42 25.89 20.71
CA LEU A 968 9.53 24.87 20.12
C LEU A 968 10.02 23.45 20.34
N GLY A 969 11.31 23.26 20.66
CA GLY A 969 11.94 21.93 20.72
C GLY A 969 12.11 21.27 19.35
N LEU A 970 11.86 22.01 18.27
CA LEU A 970 11.99 21.57 16.88
C LEU A 970 13.14 22.32 16.19
N PRO A 971 13.98 21.64 15.38
CA PRO A 971 15.04 22.27 14.60
C PRO A 971 14.46 23.08 13.41
N PRO A 972 15.24 24.01 12.83
CA PRO A 972 14.86 24.65 11.57
C PRO A 972 14.79 23.63 10.43
N CYS A 973 13.95 23.90 9.45
CA CYS A 973 13.93 23.15 8.20
C CYS A 973 15.08 23.55 7.28
N GLU A 974 15.57 22.58 6.51
CA GLU A 974 16.43 22.82 5.34
C GLU A 974 15.61 23.41 4.18
N GLU A 975 16.25 24.26 3.38
CA GLU A 975 15.64 24.96 2.24
C GLU A 975 15.38 24.00 1.07
N GLY A 976 14.22 24.15 0.41
CA GLY A 976 13.76 23.23 -0.64
C GLY A 976 12.97 22.03 -0.12
N VAL A 977 12.95 20.95 -0.92
CA VAL A 977 12.30 19.68 -0.60
C VAL A 977 12.92 19.12 0.68
N PRO A 978 12.15 18.62 1.66
CA PRO A 978 12.73 17.87 2.77
C PRO A 978 13.36 16.57 2.25
N PRO A 979 14.70 16.38 2.29
CA PRO A 979 15.31 15.07 2.06
C PRO A 979 14.75 13.98 2.99
N GLN A 980 14.98 12.69 2.70
CA GLN A 980 14.43 11.59 3.50
C GLN A 980 14.86 11.64 4.98
N PHE A 981 16.03 12.24 5.25
CA PHE A 981 16.61 12.45 6.58
C PHE A 981 16.41 13.86 7.13
N ALA A 982 15.66 14.72 6.42
CA ALA A 982 15.29 16.05 6.89
C ALA A 982 14.69 15.96 8.30
N PRO A 983 15.05 16.87 9.22
CA PRO A 983 14.42 16.90 10.52
C PRO A 983 12.90 17.05 10.37
N ASN A 984 12.14 16.16 11.01
CA ASN A 984 10.70 16.14 10.88
C ASN A 984 10.02 15.81 12.22
N PRO A 985 9.06 16.64 12.68
CA PRO A 985 8.72 17.97 12.14
C PRO A 985 9.84 19.00 12.33
N CYS A 986 9.83 20.06 11.52
CA CYS A 986 10.80 21.17 11.59
C CYS A 986 10.14 22.55 11.46
N VAL A 987 10.89 23.60 11.81
CA VAL A 987 10.40 24.99 11.82
C VAL A 987 10.75 25.70 10.50
N ILE A 988 9.73 26.25 9.83
CA ILE A 988 9.90 27.20 8.72
C ILE A 988 9.63 28.64 9.19
N GLN A 989 10.25 29.60 8.51
CA GLN A 989 9.80 30.98 8.50
C GLN A 989 9.06 31.24 7.20
N SER A 990 7.76 31.53 7.25
CA SER A 990 7.01 31.89 6.05
C SER A 990 7.52 33.23 5.51
N PRO A 991 7.97 33.31 4.23
CA PRO A 991 8.37 34.58 3.64
C PRO A 991 7.16 35.49 3.42
N GLN A 992 7.40 36.78 3.18
CA GLN A 992 6.34 37.74 2.87
C GLN A 992 5.76 37.52 1.47
N MET A 993 4.45 37.73 1.30
CA MET A 993 3.92 38.05 -0.02
C MET A 993 4.39 39.45 -0.43
N THR A 994 5.27 39.52 -1.43
CA THR A 994 5.21 40.66 -2.36
C THR A 994 3.92 40.53 -3.17
N ALA A 995 3.22 41.65 -3.39
CA ALA A 995 1.80 41.66 -3.79
C ALA A 995 1.51 41.27 -5.26
N ALA A 996 2.30 40.37 -5.85
CA ALA A 996 2.20 39.95 -7.25
C ALA A 996 2.35 38.42 -7.48
N GLY A 997 2.70 37.63 -6.46
CA GLY A 997 2.87 36.18 -6.58
C GLY A 997 1.61 35.39 -6.22
N ALA A 998 1.06 34.61 -7.15
CA ALA A 998 -0.10 33.73 -6.93
C ALA A 998 0.31 32.41 -6.24
N SER A 999 0.99 32.49 -5.10
CA SER A 999 1.44 31.32 -4.34
C SER A 999 0.27 30.66 -3.60
N ARG A 1000 0.34 29.32 -3.46
CA ARG A 1000 -0.76 28.47 -2.99
C ARG A 1000 -0.74 28.12 -1.51
N PHE A 1001 0.24 28.61 -0.76
CA PHE A 1001 0.37 28.39 0.68
C PHE A 1001 -0.27 29.54 1.48
N HIS A 1002 -0.44 29.37 2.80
CA HIS A 1002 -0.97 30.42 3.68
C HIS A 1002 0.09 31.50 3.96
N TYR A 1003 -0.05 32.67 3.34
CA TYR A 1003 0.80 33.83 3.61
C TYR A 1003 0.14 34.80 4.58
N LEU A 1004 0.93 35.27 5.55
CA LEU A 1004 0.42 35.88 6.78
C LEU A 1004 1.17 37.18 7.07
N SER A 1005 0.62 38.28 6.54
CA SER A 1005 1.16 39.63 6.75
C SER A 1005 0.58 40.25 8.04
N VAL A 1006 1.46 40.61 8.98
CA VAL A 1006 1.12 41.32 10.22
C VAL A 1006 1.54 42.78 10.13
N VAL A 1007 0.61 43.71 10.37
CA VAL A 1007 0.91 45.14 10.55
C VAL A 1007 0.84 45.45 12.05
N GLY A 1008 2.00 45.66 12.68
CA GLY A 1008 2.11 45.92 14.12
C GLY A 1008 2.27 47.39 14.46
N ARG A 1009 1.91 47.77 15.70
CA ARG A 1009 2.02 49.13 16.24
C ARG A 1009 3.37 49.81 15.95
N ASP A 1010 4.44 49.05 16.10
CA ASP A 1010 5.82 49.55 16.03
C ASP A 1010 6.42 49.51 14.61
N ASN A 1011 5.67 49.00 13.61
CA ASN A 1011 6.09 49.03 12.21
C ASN A 1011 5.03 49.65 11.26
N PRO A 1012 4.83 50.98 11.33
CA PRO A 1012 3.88 51.69 10.47
C PRO A 1012 4.31 51.77 9.00
N ALA A 1013 5.45 51.20 8.60
CA ALA A 1013 5.87 51.11 7.21
C ALA A 1013 5.16 49.99 6.43
N GLY A 1014 4.45 49.08 7.12
CA GLY A 1014 3.78 47.93 6.49
C GLY A 1014 4.70 46.73 6.23
N GLU A 1015 5.96 46.78 6.66
CA GLU A 1015 6.90 45.67 6.59
C GLU A 1015 6.52 44.58 7.62
N SER A 1016 5.77 43.58 7.16
CA SER A 1016 5.41 42.42 7.97
C SER A 1016 6.59 41.48 8.23
N GLY A 1017 6.97 41.32 9.50
CA GLY A 1017 7.96 40.32 9.88
C GLY A 1017 7.47 38.89 9.59
N PRO A 1018 8.38 37.94 9.27
CA PRO A 1018 8.00 36.56 8.97
C PRO A 1018 7.30 35.88 10.14
N VAL A 1019 6.49 34.87 9.78
CA VAL A 1019 5.70 34.04 10.70
C VAL A 1019 6.38 32.68 10.88
N THR A 1020 6.50 32.24 12.13
CA THR A 1020 7.03 30.93 12.49
C THR A 1020 5.92 29.88 12.35
N ALA A 1021 6.15 28.87 11.52
CA ALA A 1021 5.26 27.75 11.28
C ALA A 1021 6.03 26.43 11.31
N VAL A 1022 5.33 25.30 11.42
CA VAL A 1022 5.93 23.96 11.47
C VAL A 1022 5.61 23.19 10.19
N ARG A 1023 6.64 22.76 9.47
CA ARG A 1023 6.55 21.75 8.40
C ARG A 1023 6.56 20.37 9.05
N TYR A 1024 5.62 19.53 8.65
CA TYR A 1024 5.52 18.13 9.05
C TYR A 1024 5.20 17.30 7.81
N SER A 1025 5.81 16.12 7.68
CA SER A 1025 5.55 15.20 6.58
C SER A 1025 5.49 13.75 7.05
N ASN A 1026 4.59 12.96 6.45
CA ASN A 1026 4.47 11.51 6.59
C ASN A 1026 4.03 10.87 5.26
N PRO A 1027 3.97 9.52 5.14
CA PRO A 1027 3.71 8.82 3.88
C PRO A 1027 2.52 9.30 3.06
N GLY A 1028 1.42 9.70 3.70
CA GLY A 1028 0.23 10.14 2.99
C GLY A 1028 0.08 11.65 2.90
N ILE A 1029 0.85 12.43 3.67
CA ILE A 1029 0.63 13.89 3.75
C ILE A 1029 1.85 14.68 4.24
N GLN A 1030 2.13 15.80 3.57
CA GLN A 1030 2.89 16.92 4.10
C GLN A 1030 1.94 18.05 4.50
N LEU A 1031 2.16 18.67 5.66
CA LEU A 1031 1.36 19.74 6.26
C LEU A 1031 2.24 20.93 6.66
N VAL A 1032 1.67 22.12 6.62
CA VAL A 1032 2.23 23.32 7.27
C VAL A 1032 1.26 23.78 8.36
N LEU A 1033 1.71 23.76 9.62
CA LEU A 1033 0.96 24.26 10.76
C LEU A 1033 1.42 25.68 11.11
N ASP A 1034 0.55 26.67 10.87
CA ASP A 1034 0.71 28.01 11.45
C ASP A 1034 0.56 27.93 12.98
N LEU A 1035 1.49 28.57 13.70
CA LEU A 1035 1.51 28.62 15.16
C LEU A 1035 1.16 30.00 15.74
N THR A 1036 0.78 30.99 14.91
CA THR A 1036 0.65 32.39 15.34
C THR A 1036 -0.78 32.85 15.60
N SER A 1037 -1.01 33.54 16.73
CA SER A 1037 -2.32 34.11 17.08
C SER A 1037 -2.52 35.49 16.44
N ILE A 1038 -2.64 35.51 15.11
CA ILE A 1038 -2.61 36.75 14.33
C ILE A 1038 -3.70 37.79 14.65
N PRO A 1039 -4.97 37.45 14.91
CA PRO A 1039 -6.01 38.47 14.98
C PRO A 1039 -6.18 39.08 16.35
N ASP A 1040 -5.56 38.53 17.40
CA ASP A 1040 -5.38 39.32 18.62
C ASP A 1040 -4.63 40.60 18.23
N LEU A 1041 -3.57 40.49 17.42
CA LEU A 1041 -2.84 41.63 16.84
C LEU A 1041 -3.68 42.58 15.96
N THR A 1042 -4.83 42.14 15.43
CA THR A 1042 -5.70 42.94 14.56
C THR A 1042 -6.98 43.43 15.24
N TRP A 1043 -7.21 43.11 16.51
CA TRP A 1043 -8.30 43.67 17.30
C TRP A 1043 -7.78 44.80 18.19
N PRO A 1044 -8.58 45.84 18.48
CA PRO A 1044 -8.28 46.78 19.54
C PRO A 1044 -8.02 46.06 20.86
N ILE A 1045 -7.01 46.49 21.59
CA ILE A 1045 -6.70 46.00 22.95
C ILE A 1045 -7.96 46.12 23.84
N PRO A 1046 -8.47 45.04 24.47
CA PRO A 1046 -9.69 45.12 25.28
C PRO A 1046 -9.59 46.18 26.39
N GLY A 1047 -10.49 47.16 26.33
CA GLY A 1047 -10.52 48.31 27.25
C GLY A 1047 -9.69 49.53 26.83
N SER A 1048 -8.99 49.54 25.69
CA SER A 1048 -8.40 50.78 25.16
C SER A 1048 -9.49 51.70 24.59
N SER A 1049 -9.38 53.01 24.85
CA SER A 1049 -10.31 54.03 24.32
C SER A 1049 -10.03 54.44 22.87
N PHE A 1050 -9.19 53.65 22.18
CA PHE A 1050 -8.69 53.86 20.82
C PHE A 1050 -8.43 52.48 20.20
N ASP A 1051 -8.45 52.42 18.86
CA ASP A 1051 -8.19 51.22 18.06
C ASP A 1051 -6.70 50.84 18.04
N GLU A 1052 -6.08 50.69 19.22
CA GLU A 1052 -4.67 50.36 19.33
C GLU A 1052 -4.43 48.87 18.99
N PRO A 1053 -3.65 48.56 17.94
CA PRO A 1053 -3.23 47.19 17.67
C PRO A 1053 -2.20 46.76 18.72
N TRP A 1054 -2.14 45.45 18.97
CA TRP A 1054 -1.26 44.88 19.99
C TRP A 1054 0.23 45.01 19.61
N PRO A 1055 1.14 45.01 20.61
CA PRO A 1055 2.57 44.96 20.34
C PRO A 1055 2.96 43.67 19.62
N LEU A 1056 4.01 43.76 18.79
CA LEU A 1056 4.53 42.64 17.99
C LEU A 1056 5.00 41.43 18.82
N SER A 1057 5.21 41.59 20.13
CA SER A 1057 5.49 40.49 21.08
C SER A 1057 4.37 39.46 21.15
N SER A 1058 3.10 39.91 21.11
CA SER A 1058 1.91 39.05 21.25
C SER A 1058 1.75 38.01 20.13
N ARG A 1059 2.50 38.15 19.03
CA ARG A 1059 2.49 37.23 17.88
C ARG A 1059 3.15 35.88 18.17
N ALA A 1060 3.95 35.81 19.23
CA ALA A 1060 4.66 34.60 19.63
C ALA A 1060 3.70 33.41 19.78
N PHE A 1061 4.15 32.21 19.44
CA PHE A 1061 3.43 30.99 19.79
C PHE A 1061 3.51 30.77 21.31
N HIS A 1062 2.38 30.40 21.91
CA HIS A 1062 2.27 29.95 23.29
C HIS A 1062 1.43 28.67 23.32
N ARG A 1063 2.03 27.55 23.70
CA ARG A 1063 1.37 26.23 23.74
C ARG A 1063 0.20 26.16 24.72
N SER A 1064 0.25 26.99 25.76
CA SER A 1064 -0.79 27.24 26.76
C SER A 1064 -2.10 27.80 26.19
N ARG A 1065 -2.08 28.34 24.96
CA ARG A 1065 -3.28 28.75 24.19
C ARG A 1065 -4.00 27.59 23.51
N ILE A 1066 -3.40 26.39 23.39
CA ILE A 1066 -4.05 25.26 22.72
C ILE A 1066 -4.99 24.55 23.72
N PRO A 1067 -6.31 24.53 23.50
CA PRO A 1067 -7.24 24.02 24.49
C PRO A 1067 -7.24 22.49 24.56
N ARG A 1068 -7.68 21.96 25.72
CA ARG A 1068 -7.83 20.52 25.93
C ARG A 1068 -8.83 19.93 24.94
N GLY A 1069 -8.48 18.78 24.36
CA GLY A 1069 -9.31 18.10 23.39
C GLY A 1069 -9.41 18.79 22.03
N TYR A 1070 -8.63 19.86 21.77
CA TYR A 1070 -8.57 20.47 20.45
C TYR A 1070 -8.27 19.41 19.38
N PHE A 1071 -9.09 19.36 18.34
CA PHE A 1071 -8.67 18.77 17.08
C PHE A 1071 -9.14 19.61 15.91
N GLU A 1072 -8.42 19.48 14.81
CA GLU A 1072 -8.81 19.95 13.49
C GLU A 1072 -8.97 18.74 12.58
N GLN A 1073 -10.05 18.71 11.80
CA GLN A 1073 -10.30 17.71 10.76
C GLN A 1073 -10.46 18.43 9.44
N PHE A 1074 -9.81 17.90 8.41
CA PHE A 1074 -9.85 18.37 7.03
C PHE A 1074 -9.84 17.16 6.09
N GLU A 1075 -10.27 17.35 4.84
CA GLU A 1075 -10.52 16.24 3.92
C GLU A 1075 -9.67 16.43 2.66
N THR A 1076 -8.84 15.44 2.33
CA THR A 1076 -8.11 15.41 1.07
C THR A 1076 -9.04 14.83 0.01
N ASP A 1077 -9.17 15.51 -1.12
CA ASP A 1077 -9.95 14.97 -2.23
C ASP A 1077 -9.12 13.86 -2.93
N PHE A 1078 -9.78 12.90 -3.56
CA PHE A 1078 -9.03 11.93 -4.39
C PHE A 1078 -8.49 12.67 -5.62
N ALA A 1079 -7.21 12.44 -5.96
CA ALA A 1079 -6.50 13.32 -6.88
C ALA A 1079 -7.02 13.28 -8.33
N PRO A 1080 -6.91 14.40 -9.04
CA PRO A 1080 -7.87 15.51 -9.02
C PRO A 1080 -9.21 15.11 -9.68
N ARG A 1081 -10.23 15.99 -9.65
CA ARG A 1081 -11.50 15.79 -10.39
C ARG A 1081 -11.22 15.35 -11.83
N GLU A 1082 -11.72 14.18 -12.21
CA GLU A 1082 -11.54 13.64 -13.56
C GLU A 1082 -12.10 14.61 -14.61
N SER A 1083 -11.20 15.29 -15.31
CA SER A 1083 -11.51 15.87 -16.61
C SER A 1083 -11.91 14.70 -17.51
N THR A 1084 -13.19 14.62 -17.87
CA THR A 1084 -13.83 13.47 -18.54
C THR A 1084 -13.37 13.24 -20.00
N SER A 1085 -12.16 13.70 -20.32
CA SER A 1085 -11.40 13.46 -21.54
C SER A 1085 -10.60 12.17 -21.39
N THR A 1086 -11.31 11.05 -21.54
CA THR A 1086 -10.75 9.69 -21.59
C THR A 1086 -9.59 9.62 -22.59
N VAL A 1087 -8.39 9.31 -22.08
CA VAL A 1087 -7.25 8.86 -22.89
C VAL A 1087 -6.76 7.58 -22.25
N PHE A 1088 -6.19 7.70 -21.05
CA PHE A 1088 -6.24 6.68 -20.02
C PHE A 1088 -7.50 6.98 -19.19
N GLY A 1089 -8.44 6.03 -19.11
CA GLY A 1089 -9.44 6.06 -18.05
C GLY A 1089 -8.82 5.57 -16.73
N PRO A 1090 -9.47 5.76 -15.58
CA PRO A 1090 -9.24 4.82 -14.49
C PRO A 1090 -9.47 3.42 -15.06
N ALA A 1091 -8.51 2.51 -14.90
CA ALA A 1091 -8.77 1.11 -15.18
C ALA A 1091 -9.95 0.71 -14.28
N THR A 1092 -11.06 0.29 -14.87
CA THR A 1092 -12.23 -0.12 -14.09
C THR A 1092 -11.80 -1.35 -13.30
N ILE A 1093 -11.48 -1.18 -12.01
CA ILE A 1093 -10.92 -2.24 -11.18
C ILE A 1093 -12.05 -3.23 -10.85
N GLN A 1094 -12.43 -4.04 -11.84
CA GLN A 1094 -13.11 -5.29 -11.60
C GLN A 1094 -12.16 -6.11 -10.72
N PRO A 1095 -12.60 -6.53 -9.52
CA PRO A 1095 -11.68 -7.00 -8.50
C PRO A 1095 -11.24 -8.43 -8.76
N LEU A 1096 -10.16 -8.57 -9.56
CA LEU A 1096 -9.25 -9.70 -9.43
C LEU A 1096 -8.95 -9.87 -7.93
N THR A 1097 -9.19 -11.05 -7.38
CA THR A 1097 -9.08 -11.30 -5.94
C THR A 1097 -7.70 -11.88 -5.59
N LEU A 1098 -7.10 -12.71 -6.45
CA LEU A 1098 -5.74 -13.25 -6.23
C LEU A 1098 -5.03 -13.61 -7.55
N PRO A 1099 -4.65 -12.62 -8.38
CA PRO A 1099 -3.90 -12.87 -9.61
C PRO A 1099 -2.50 -13.40 -9.30
N VAL A 1100 -2.11 -14.49 -9.97
CA VAL A 1100 -0.86 -15.24 -9.71
C VAL A 1100 0.01 -15.48 -10.94
N ARG A 1101 -0.44 -15.11 -12.14
CA ARG A 1101 0.35 -15.24 -13.38
C ARG A 1101 -0.10 -14.20 -14.39
N ILE A 1102 0.85 -13.67 -15.16
CA ILE A 1102 0.60 -13.00 -16.43
C ILE A 1102 1.23 -13.84 -17.54
N ILE A 1103 0.52 -13.99 -18.67
CA ILE A 1103 1.01 -14.61 -19.89
C ILE A 1103 0.84 -13.65 -21.07
N GLN A 1104 1.85 -13.60 -21.92
CA GLN A 1104 1.79 -12.89 -23.20
C GLN A 1104 0.86 -13.65 -24.16
N GLY A 1105 -0.19 -12.97 -24.63
CA GLY A 1105 -0.90 -13.39 -25.83
C GLY A 1105 -0.13 -12.96 -27.10
N PRO A 1106 -0.56 -13.44 -28.28
CA PRO A 1106 -0.07 -12.93 -29.55
C PRO A 1106 -0.31 -11.42 -29.63
N GLY A 1107 0.59 -10.69 -30.30
CA GLY A 1107 0.27 -9.38 -30.84
C GLY A 1107 1.48 -8.68 -31.44
N GLY A 1108 1.54 -8.61 -32.77
CA GLY A 1108 2.50 -7.76 -33.46
C GLY A 1108 2.22 -6.30 -33.09
N HIS A 1109 3.29 -5.52 -32.91
CA HIS A 1109 3.22 -4.07 -32.71
C HIS A 1109 2.22 -3.61 -31.60
N GLY A 1110 2.14 -4.32 -30.47
CA GLY A 1110 1.38 -3.87 -29.29
C GLY A 1110 0.97 -4.98 -28.29
N PHE A 1111 0.32 -4.61 -27.19
CA PHE A 1111 -0.21 -5.56 -26.20
C PHE A 1111 -1.69 -5.93 -26.49
N ARG A 1112 -1.98 -6.39 -27.72
CA ARG A 1112 -3.34 -6.80 -28.15
C ARG A 1112 -3.88 -8.08 -27.49
N GLY A 1113 -3.13 -8.69 -26.58
CA GLY A 1113 -3.59 -9.75 -25.70
C GLY A 1113 -2.63 -9.97 -24.54
N VAL A 1114 -3.12 -9.79 -23.31
CA VAL A 1114 -2.45 -10.21 -22.07
C VAL A 1114 -3.43 -11.09 -21.30
N TYR A 1115 -3.01 -12.23 -20.81
CA TYR A 1115 -3.86 -13.15 -20.07
C TYR A 1115 -3.41 -13.22 -18.60
N ILE A 1116 -4.33 -12.96 -17.67
CA ILE A 1116 -4.08 -13.00 -16.23
C ILE A 1116 -4.78 -14.23 -15.65
N VAL A 1117 -4.11 -14.96 -14.77
CA VAL A 1117 -4.68 -16.11 -14.03
C VAL A 1117 -5.01 -15.67 -12.61
N ASP A 1118 -6.28 -15.74 -12.20
CA ASP A 1118 -6.74 -15.48 -10.83
C ASP A 1118 -7.01 -16.79 -10.08
N SER A 1119 -6.19 -17.05 -9.05
CA SER A 1119 -6.20 -18.27 -8.23
C SER A 1119 -7.20 -18.28 -7.08
N SER A 1120 -8.01 -17.23 -6.94
CA SER A 1120 -8.92 -17.09 -5.81
C SER A 1120 -10.06 -18.12 -5.82
N GLY A 1121 -10.30 -18.72 -4.65
CA GLY A 1121 -11.38 -19.70 -4.43
C GLY A 1121 -12.79 -19.09 -4.54
N PRO A 1122 -13.85 -19.90 -4.40
CA PRO A 1122 -15.19 -19.65 -4.94
C PRO A 1122 -15.75 -18.23 -4.72
N GLY A 1123 -16.23 -17.63 -5.81
CA GLY A 1123 -16.72 -16.26 -5.88
C GLY A 1123 -18.16 -16.03 -5.41
N THR A 1124 -18.49 -14.74 -5.35
CA THR A 1124 -19.85 -14.20 -5.26
C THR A 1124 -20.22 -13.56 -6.61
N SER A 1125 -21.50 -13.29 -6.87
CA SER A 1125 -21.99 -12.73 -8.14
C SER A 1125 -21.28 -11.46 -8.63
N ASP A 1126 -20.66 -10.72 -7.70
CA ASP A 1126 -20.14 -9.38 -7.93
C ASP A 1126 -18.59 -9.37 -8.06
N VAL A 1127 -17.95 -10.55 -8.07
CA VAL A 1127 -16.48 -10.72 -8.05
C VAL A 1127 -16.07 -11.95 -8.88
N TYR A 1128 -15.40 -11.70 -10.01
CA TYR A 1128 -14.72 -12.70 -10.85
C TYR A 1128 -13.63 -13.41 -10.04
N ARG A 1129 -13.62 -14.76 -10.04
CA ARG A 1129 -12.69 -15.59 -9.24
C ARG A 1129 -12.47 -16.96 -9.86
N GLY A 1130 -11.24 -17.48 -9.77
CA GLY A 1130 -10.87 -18.79 -10.32
C GLY A 1130 -10.87 -18.80 -11.85
N GLN A 1131 -10.37 -17.75 -12.51
CA GLN A 1131 -10.53 -17.56 -13.96
C GLN A 1131 -9.22 -17.18 -14.65
N VAL A 1132 -9.14 -17.47 -15.94
CA VAL A 1132 -8.27 -16.71 -16.85
C VAL A 1132 -9.05 -15.50 -17.36
N VAL A 1133 -8.39 -14.36 -17.45
CA VAL A 1133 -8.98 -13.07 -17.83
C VAL A 1133 -8.12 -12.45 -18.92
N ARG A 1134 -8.72 -12.09 -20.07
CA ARG A 1134 -8.01 -11.43 -21.18
C ARG A 1134 -8.10 -9.92 -21.06
N MET A 1135 -6.96 -9.27 -21.21
CA MET A 1135 -6.85 -7.82 -21.32
C MET A 1135 -6.39 -7.40 -22.71
N LEU A 1136 -6.91 -6.27 -23.17
CA LEU A 1136 -6.47 -5.53 -24.34
C LEU A 1136 -5.72 -4.29 -23.83
N ALA A 1137 -4.39 -4.35 -23.82
CA ALA A 1137 -3.54 -3.21 -23.51
C ALA A 1137 -3.19 -2.47 -24.81
N SER A 1138 -3.97 -1.43 -25.10
CA SER A 1138 -3.57 -0.40 -26.06
C SER A 1138 -2.51 0.51 -25.44
N GLN A 1139 -1.81 1.32 -26.25
CA GLN A 1139 -0.85 2.32 -25.78
C GLN A 1139 -1.42 3.31 -24.73
N ARG A 1140 -2.75 3.41 -24.63
CA ARG A 1140 -3.48 4.43 -23.85
C ARG A 1140 -4.48 3.86 -22.85
N ARG A 1141 -4.78 2.56 -22.89
CA ARG A 1141 -5.83 1.97 -22.04
C ARG A 1141 -5.63 0.46 -21.95
N VAL A 1142 -5.65 -0.05 -20.72
CA VAL A 1142 -5.76 -1.49 -20.42
C VAL A 1142 -7.22 -1.75 -20.12
N ASP A 1143 -7.93 -2.36 -21.08
CA ASP A 1143 -9.30 -2.81 -20.92
C ASP A 1143 -9.33 -4.32 -20.70
N LEU A 1144 -10.35 -4.79 -19.99
CA LEU A 1144 -10.80 -6.17 -20.09
C LEU A 1144 -11.47 -6.35 -21.46
N ASP A 1145 -11.20 -7.46 -22.12
CA ASP A 1145 -11.88 -7.78 -23.39
C ASP A 1145 -13.35 -8.15 -23.09
N PRO A 1146 -14.35 -7.34 -23.49
CA PRO A 1146 -15.75 -7.60 -23.16
C PRO A 1146 -16.36 -8.75 -23.97
N ALA A 1147 -15.60 -9.36 -24.92
CA ALA A 1147 -15.95 -10.67 -25.46
C ALA A 1147 -15.51 -11.81 -24.52
N PHE A 1148 -14.39 -11.63 -23.81
CA PHE A 1148 -13.75 -12.61 -22.92
C PHE A 1148 -14.04 -12.22 -21.46
N ASP A 1149 -15.31 -12.24 -21.06
CA ASP A 1149 -15.83 -11.84 -19.74
C ASP A 1149 -15.53 -12.89 -18.62
N GLY A 1150 -14.31 -13.45 -18.67
CA GLY A 1150 -13.79 -14.51 -17.81
C GLY A 1150 -14.23 -15.92 -18.22
N VAL A 1151 -13.28 -16.87 -18.19
CA VAL A 1151 -13.59 -18.30 -18.44
C VAL A 1151 -14.17 -18.96 -17.18
N HIS A 1152 -15.33 -19.64 -17.26
CA HIS A 1152 -16.14 -20.15 -16.14
C HIS A 1152 -16.34 -21.68 -16.13
#